data_AF-B5W858-F1
#
_entry.id   AF-B5W858-F1
#
_cell.length_a   1.000
_cell.length_b   1.000
_cell.length_c   1.000
_cell.angle_alpha   90.00
_cell.angle_beta   90.00
_cell.angle_gamma   90.00
#
_symmetry.space_group_name_H-M   'P 1'
#
loop_
_entity.id
_entity.type
_entity.pdbx_description
1 polymer ?
#
loop_
_entity_poly.entity_id
_entity_poly.type
_entity_poly.pdbx_seq_one_letter_code
_entity_poly.pdbx_strand_id
1 'polypeptide(L)'
;MATVYVNPSTGNDQGDGSQSSPYKTLTAACAKVESGTFIQLETGTYNSATGEQFPIMIPSGVTVVGNESGTGSGILIEGSGRHSSPSTGGQEVTIVMATNAELRGVTVTNNQVRGTGVWVESTSPNIVHCTFTRCRREGIYATGNGYPNILSNAFVENEGYGLSLEGNVQGEVRNNSFQNTGYGISVKGEVQTRISDNTLFENRSGLLIAGNSRPILRRNLIERNTGDGVVITNNAAPDLGSASESGGNMIRNNGGFDINHAGSVAIASFGNLLSAGRVQGNINVVAQSAPTSSPTTIHVNGSTGNDSAAGTASAPFKTITRGLQQATAGTVVQVAPGTYTAATGETFPLYVISGVTLIGNESSQGNGTQITGSGRFASPSAAGQNVTIVMENNSTLRGVSVTNEEIRGTAVWIESVYCVVANCRFFNSKREGVFVTGTAIPQILTSHFEKNAGNGIALAGNAKGEIRGNKLQDTGFAIAVQASAAPLISDNHIYNNRTGLVLSGSSKPVLRKNLIENNLQDGLTVIADAFPDLGSPQDAGGNIFRNNGKYDVQNAGKFTLVSVGNQINPTNTKGNIDFSANVTPSPSPSPSPSPSPSPSPSPSPSPSPSPTPTPTPPPGSDRFSDITGHWAREFIVRLTDMNIISGFPDGTFRPNENLTRAQHAALLAKAFDMAPIQQATAFRDVAIDFWGKMAIEQANRAGFLAGFPDRTFRPNENLNRAQAVVSLINGLKLTGGNPNSLNGYTDRGQIPSYATDAIATATERRIIVNYPTRTTLAPQRDITRAEISAILYQTLVATGRAEAINSPYIV
;
A
#
# COMPACT_ATOMS: atom_id res chain seq x y z
N MET A 1 -10.75 -25.19 12.53
CA MET A 1 -9.69 -24.38 13.16
C MET A 1 -10.35 -23.60 14.28
N ALA A 2 -9.86 -23.73 15.50
CA ALA A 2 -10.41 -23.03 16.65
C ALA A 2 -9.88 -21.59 16.67
N THR A 3 -10.73 -20.64 17.04
CA THR A 3 -10.33 -19.24 17.27
C THR A 3 -10.64 -18.91 18.71
N VAL A 4 -9.66 -18.37 19.42
CA VAL A 4 -9.81 -17.85 20.78
C VAL A 4 -9.54 -16.35 20.78
N TYR A 5 -10.17 -15.62 21.68
CA TYR A 5 -10.11 -14.18 21.78
C TYR A 5 -9.39 -13.77 23.07
N VAL A 6 -8.57 -12.72 22.99
CA VAL A 6 -7.87 -12.17 24.15
C VAL A 6 -8.15 -10.67 24.25
N ASN A 7 -8.71 -10.24 25.38
CA ASN A 7 -8.97 -8.84 25.67
C ASN A 7 -8.32 -8.44 27.01
N PRO A 8 -7.30 -7.57 27.01
CA PRO A 8 -6.55 -7.24 28.21
C PRO A 8 -7.34 -6.38 29.20
N SER A 9 -8.41 -5.72 28.74
CA SER A 9 -9.24 -4.83 29.55
C SER A 9 -10.40 -5.56 30.22
N THR A 10 -11.09 -6.45 29.49
CA THR A 10 -12.34 -7.07 29.94
C THR A 10 -12.28 -8.59 30.05
N GLY A 11 -11.19 -9.23 29.62
CA GLY A 11 -11.07 -10.69 29.62
C GLY A 11 -10.89 -11.32 31.00
N ASN A 12 -11.01 -12.64 31.05
CA ASN A 12 -10.83 -13.45 32.25
C ASN A 12 -10.06 -14.75 31.92
N ASP A 13 -8.90 -14.97 32.55
CA ASP A 13 -8.05 -16.14 32.30
C ASP A 13 -8.62 -17.46 32.81
N GLN A 14 -9.67 -17.41 33.63
CA GLN A 14 -10.46 -18.59 34.01
C GLN A 14 -11.57 -18.92 32.99
N GLY A 15 -11.75 -18.10 31.96
CA GLY A 15 -12.72 -18.32 30.88
C GLY A 15 -12.29 -19.40 29.89
N ASP A 16 -13.09 -19.57 28.84
CA ASP A 16 -12.88 -20.54 27.77
C ASP A 16 -12.22 -19.95 26.50
N GLY A 17 -12.05 -18.63 26.43
CA GLY A 17 -11.46 -17.93 25.29
C GLY A 17 -12.44 -17.70 24.14
N SER A 18 -13.74 -17.94 24.33
CA SER A 18 -14.78 -17.57 23.37
C SER A 18 -14.91 -16.04 23.24
N GLN A 19 -15.57 -15.56 22.18
CA GLN A 19 -15.79 -14.12 21.99
C GLN A 19 -16.62 -13.49 23.13
N SER A 20 -17.53 -14.26 23.74
CA SER A 20 -18.32 -13.84 24.89
C SER A 20 -17.57 -13.91 26.22
N SER A 21 -16.52 -14.73 26.30
CA SER A 21 -15.68 -14.89 27.49
C SER A 21 -14.21 -14.98 27.11
N PRO A 22 -13.62 -13.88 26.59
CA PRO A 22 -12.25 -13.87 26.10
C PRO A 22 -11.25 -14.08 27.25
N TYR A 23 -10.09 -14.65 26.93
CA TYR A 23 -8.96 -14.64 27.86
C TYR A 23 -8.54 -13.21 28.17
N LYS A 24 -7.99 -12.99 29.36
CA LYS A 24 -7.43 -11.69 29.73
C LYS A 24 -6.04 -11.52 29.16
N THR A 25 -5.22 -12.56 29.24
CA THR A 25 -3.80 -12.53 28.87
C THR A 25 -3.52 -13.46 27.70
N LEU A 26 -2.57 -13.04 26.87
CA LEU A 26 -1.99 -13.85 25.82
C LEU A 26 -1.23 -15.03 26.43
N THR A 27 -0.57 -14.83 27.58
CA THR A 27 0.07 -15.88 28.36
C THR A 27 -0.89 -17.05 28.64
N ALA A 28 -2.08 -16.76 29.18
CA ALA A 28 -3.06 -17.80 29.48
C ALA A 28 -3.62 -18.48 28.22
N ALA A 29 -3.83 -17.71 27.15
CA ALA A 29 -4.27 -18.26 25.88
C ALA A 29 -3.24 -19.23 25.30
N CYS A 30 -1.97 -18.82 25.20
CA CYS A 30 -0.87 -19.65 24.69
C CYS A 30 -0.67 -20.96 25.47
N ALA A 31 -0.96 -20.96 26.79
CA ALA A 31 -0.84 -22.16 27.62
C ALA A 31 -1.96 -23.20 27.39
N LYS A 32 -3.10 -22.79 26.83
CA LYS A 32 -4.31 -23.63 26.69
C LYS A 32 -4.62 -24.07 25.27
N VAL A 33 -4.02 -23.42 24.27
CA VAL A 33 -4.30 -23.69 22.85
C VAL A 33 -3.40 -24.79 22.28
N GLU A 34 -3.92 -25.48 21.27
CA GLU A 34 -3.17 -26.47 20.50
C GLU A 34 -2.75 -25.91 19.13
N SER A 35 -1.85 -26.61 18.45
CA SER A 35 -1.39 -26.29 17.09
C SER A 35 -2.59 -26.15 16.12
N GLY A 36 -2.55 -25.15 15.25
CA GLY A 36 -3.63 -24.81 14.30
C GLY A 36 -4.70 -23.86 14.87
N THR A 37 -4.49 -23.33 16.07
CA THR A 37 -5.39 -22.35 16.71
C THR A 37 -5.03 -20.91 16.33
N PHE A 38 -6.06 -20.09 16.12
CA PHE A 38 -5.94 -18.64 15.97
C PHE A 38 -6.22 -17.95 17.30
N ILE A 39 -5.32 -17.08 17.75
CA ILE A 39 -5.52 -16.20 18.90
C ILE A 39 -5.77 -14.79 18.36
N GLN A 40 -7.00 -14.31 18.44
CA GLN A 40 -7.39 -12.95 18.04
C GLN A 40 -7.21 -12.00 19.22
N LEU A 41 -6.34 -11.02 19.06
CA LEU A 41 -6.11 -9.94 20.02
C LEU A 41 -7.09 -8.78 19.76
N GLU A 42 -7.69 -8.29 20.83
CA GLU A 42 -8.44 -7.04 20.85
C GLU A 42 -7.51 -5.84 21.09
N THR A 43 -8.00 -4.64 20.78
CA THR A 43 -7.24 -3.40 21.04
C THR A 43 -6.93 -3.26 22.52
N GLY A 44 -5.68 -2.97 22.85
CA GLY A 44 -5.23 -2.75 24.21
C GLY A 44 -3.73 -2.87 24.40
N THR A 45 -3.30 -2.68 25.65
CA THR A 45 -1.92 -2.89 26.09
C THR A 45 -1.84 -4.20 26.86
N TYR A 46 -0.91 -5.06 26.46
CA TYR A 46 -0.61 -6.37 27.01
C TYR A 46 0.74 -6.26 27.73
N ASN A 47 0.71 -6.04 29.04
CA ASN A 47 1.90 -5.88 29.87
C ASN A 47 1.72 -6.58 31.23
N SER A 48 2.73 -6.51 32.10
CA SER A 48 2.64 -7.13 33.42
C SER A 48 1.55 -6.53 34.31
N ALA A 49 1.15 -5.27 34.09
CA ALA A 49 0.04 -4.65 34.82
C ALA A 49 -1.33 -5.20 34.37
N THR A 50 -1.45 -5.66 33.11
CA THR A 50 -2.64 -6.36 32.62
C THR A 50 -2.61 -7.87 32.87
N GLY A 51 -1.51 -8.38 33.43
CA GLY A 51 -1.38 -9.77 33.90
C GLY A 51 -0.41 -10.64 33.09
N GLU A 52 0.20 -10.12 32.02
CA GLU A 52 1.12 -10.91 31.19
C GLU A 52 2.35 -11.38 31.97
N GLN A 53 2.79 -12.61 31.68
CA GLN A 53 4.03 -13.19 32.18
C GLN A 53 5.04 -13.27 31.04
N PHE A 54 6.16 -12.57 31.18
CA PHE A 54 7.21 -12.51 30.17
C PHE A 54 8.38 -13.45 30.50
N PRO A 55 9.05 -14.04 29.49
CA PRO A 55 8.74 -13.92 28.06
C PRO A 55 7.47 -14.71 27.69
N ILE A 56 6.65 -14.16 26.79
CA ILE A 56 5.48 -14.84 26.26
C ILE A 56 5.94 -15.90 25.25
N MET A 57 5.59 -17.15 25.50
CA MET A 57 5.95 -18.28 24.64
C MET A 57 4.82 -18.54 23.63
N ILE A 58 5.04 -18.25 22.35
CA ILE A 58 4.07 -18.60 21.29
C ILE A 58 4.38 -20.02 20.81
N PRO A 59 3.49 -20.99 21.03
CA PRO A 59 3.74 -22.40 20.76
C PRO A 59 3.67 -22.75 19.27
N SER A 60 4.19 -23.92 18.91
CA SER A 60 4.29 -24.35 17.52
C SER A 60 2.93 -24.44 16.84
N GLY A 61 2.82 -23.89 15.62
CA GLY A 61 1.60 -23.96 14.82
C GLY A 61 0.46 -23.02 15.27
N VAL A 62 0.67 -22.16 16.25
CA VAL A 62 -0.32 -21.18 16.70
C VAL A 62 -0.15 -19.85 15.98
N THR A 63 -1.26 -19.25 15.57
CA THR A 63 -1.29 -17.94 14.89
C THR A 63 -1.86 -16.88 15.83
N VAL A 64 -1.05 -15.91 16.24
CA VAL A 64 -1.50 -14.72 16.97
C VAL A 64 -1.80 -13.61 15.97
N VAL A 65 -3.03 -13.10 15.99
CA VAL A 65 -3.54 -12.11 15.05
C VAL A 65 -4.03 -10.88 15.80
N GLY A 66 -3.42 -9.73 15.50
CA GLY A 66 -3.89 -8.43 15.94
C GLY A 66 -4.46 -7.60 14.79
N ASN A 67 -4.00 -6.36 14.66
CA ASN A 67 -4.39 -5.41 13.62
C ASN A 67 -3.38 -5.46 12.47
N GLU A 68 -3.58 -6.38 11.53
CA GLU A 68 -2.71 -6.50 10.34
C GLU A 68 -2.79 -5.26 9.44
N SER A 69 -3.97 -4.66 9.30
CA SER A 69 -4.18 -3.51 8.42
C SER A 69 -3.45 -2.25 8.88
N GLY A 70 -3.27 -2.10 10.20
CA GLY A 70 -2.55 -0.99 10.83
C GLY A 70 -1.17 -1.38 11.35
N THR A 71 -0.60 -2.50 10.89
CA THR A 71 0.74 -2.97 11.27
C THR A 71 0.94 -3.05 12.80
N GLY A 72 -0.08 -3.48 13.54
CA GLY A 72 -0.06 -3.55 15.01
C GLY A 72 -0.59 -2.33 15.75
N SER A 73 -1.11 -1.32 15.05
CA SER A 73 -1.74 -0.16 15.68
C SER A 73 -2.88 -0.57 16.60
N GLY A 74 -2.86 -0.06 17.84
CA GLY A 74 -3.84 -0.35 18.89
C GLY A 74 -3.57 -1.62 19.70
N ILE A 75 -2.56 -2.44 19.35
CA ILE A 75 -2.26 -3.69 20.04
C ILE A 75 -0.81 -3.67 20.48
N LEU A 76 -0.56 -3.20 21.70
CA LEU A 76 0.78 -3.02 22.25
C LEU A 76 1.12 -4.16 23.21
N ILE A 77 2.16 -4.93 22.92
CA ILE A 77 2.76 -5.92 23.83
C ILE A 77 4.04 -5.30 24.40
N GLU A 78 4.03 -5.01 25.69
CA GLU A 78 5.13 -4.33 26.38
C GLU A 78 5.56 -5.11 27.61
N GLY A 79 6.82 -5.56 27.62
CA GLY A 79 7.39 -6.21 28.79
C GLY A 79 8.68 -6.95 28.49
N SER A 80 9.22 -7.60 29.52
CA SER A 80 10.47 -8.32 29.44
C SER A 80 10.51 -9.43 30.47
N GLY A 81 11.13 -10.55 30.12
CA GLY A 81 11.52 -11.59 31.04
C GLY A 81 12.76 -12.32 30.56
N ARG A 82 13.47 -12.94 31.50
CA ARG A 82 14.74 -13.61 31.23
C ARG A 82 14.51 -14.91 30.44
N HIS A 83 15.00 -14.95 29.20
CA HIS A 83 15.09 -16.15 28.37
C HIS A 83 16.53 -16.67 28.34
N SER A 84 16.72 -17.97 28.57
CA SER A 84 18.05 -18.60 28.58
C SER A 84 18.23 -19.45 27.33
N SER A 85 19.17 -19.05 26.47
CA SER A 85 19.57 -19.82 25.29
C SER A 85 20.81 -20.66 25.58
N PRO A 86 20.83 -21.96 25.23
CA PRO A 86 22.02 -22.79 25.33
C PRO A 86 23.17 -22.29 24.45
N SER A 87 22.85 -21.64 23.32
CA SER A 87 23.82 -21.23 22.29
C SER A 87 24.39 -19.83 22.52
N THR A 88 23.62 -18.94 23.15
CA THR A 88 23.96 -17.50 23.24
C THR A 88 23.79 -16.89 24.64
N GLY A 89 23.45 -17.70 25.64
CA GLY A 89 23.29 -17.28 27.02
C GLY A 89 21.93 -16.63 27.32
N GLY A 90 21.83 -15.98 28.48
CA GLY A 90 20.58 -15.36 28.94
C GLY A 90 20.36 -13.94 28.41
N GLN A 91 19.14 -13.62 27.98
CA GLN A 91 18.73 -12.29 27.51
C GLN A 91 17.35 -11.91 28.03
N GLU A 92 17.08 -10.61 28.06
CA GLU A 92 15.79 -10.03 28.43
C GLU A 92 14.88 -9.98 27.18
N VAL A 93 13.77 -10.70 27.18
CA VAL A 93 12.95 -10.98 25.97
C VAL A 93 11.47 -10.74 26.24
N THR A 94 10.74 -10.17 25.27
CA THR A 94 9.27 -10.02 25.34
C THR A 94 8.56 -11.28 24.83
N ILE A 95 8.89 -11.77 23.64
CA ILE A 95 8.21 -12.91 23.01
C ILE A 95 9.23 -13.94 22.52
N VAL A 96 8.95 -15.23 22.68
CA VAL A 96 9.73 -16.33 22.09
C VAL A 96 8.85 -17.11 21.12
N MET A 97 9.35 -17.34 19.91
CA MET A 97 8.60 -17.97 18.81
C MET A 97 9.06 -19.41 18.57
N ALA A 98 8.11 -20.35 18.63
CA ALA A 98 8.33 -21.74 18.23
C ALA A 98 8.20 -21.93 16.70
N THR A 99 8.48 -23.14 16.22
CA THR A 99 8.40 -23.49 14.78
C THR A 99 6.95 -23.45 14.28
N ASN A 100 6.73 -22.92 13.07
CA ASN A 100 5.41 -22.76 12.45
C ASN A 100 4.45 -21.87 13.26
N ALA A 101 4.94 -21.13 14.26
CA ALA A 101 4.16 -20.09 14.92
C ALA A 101 4.04 -18.87 14.00
N GLU A 102 2.91 -18.16 14.09
CA GLU A 102 2.72 -16.89 13.39
C GLU A 102 2.43 -15.75 14.37
N LEU A 103 3.08 -14.62 14.15
CA LEU A 103 2.81 -13.36 14.84
C LEU A 103 2.43 -12.31 13.79
N ARG A 104 1.19 -11.82 13.87
CA ARG A 104 0.60 -10.96 12.86
C ARG A 104 -0.03 -9.72 13.48
N GLY A 105 0.30 -8.53 12.98
CA GLY A 105 -0.48 -7.34 13.34
C GLY A 105 -0.35 -6.90 14.79
N VAL A 106 0.84 -6.94 15.40
CA VAL A 106 1.05 -6.48 16.79
C VAL A 106 2.19 -5.46 16.88
N THR A 107 2.12 -4.56 17.87
CA THR A 107 3.22 -3.68 18.26
C THR A 107 3.95 -4.29 19.45
N VAL A 108 5.27 -4.43 19.41
CA VAL A 108 6.09 -5.02 20.47
C VAL A 108 7.15 -4.02 20.93
N THR A 109 7.28 -3.86 22.24
CA THR A 109 8.27 -2.97 22.87
C THR A 109 8.96 -3.66 24.04
N ASN A 110 10.29 -3.52 24.11
CA ASN A 110 11.10 -3.93 25.26
C ASN A 110 12.02 -2.80 25.75
N ASN A 111 11.50 -2.00 26.68
CA ASN A 111 12.21 -0.87 27.28
C ASN A 111 13.25 -1.27 28.34
N GLN A 112 13.48 -2.57 28.61
CA GLN A 112 14.53 -2.99 29.54
C GLN A 112 15.91 -2.79 28.95
N VAL A 113 16.92 -2.51 29.78
CA VAL A 113 18.31 -2.40 29.31
C VAL A 113 18.72 -3.73 28.65
N ARG A 114 19.18 -3.64 27.39
CA ARG A 114 19.47 -4.83 26.56
C ARG A 114 18.25 -5.74 26.32
N GLY A 115 17.04 -5.17 26.34
CA GLY A 115 15.79 -5.86 26.05
C GLY A 115 15.56 -6.11 24.56
N THR A 116 15.21 -7.35 24.24
CA THR A 116 14.89 -7.87 22.92
C THR A 116 13.38 -8.05 22.79
N GLY A 117 12.80 -7.63 21.67
CA GLY A 117 11.36 -7.79 21.43
C GLY A 117 10.99 -9.25 21.21
N VAL A 118 11.42 -9.82 20.08
CA VAL A 118 11.12 -11.22 19.72
C VAL A 118 12.39 -12.04 19.59
N TRP A 119 12.35 -13.23 20.18
CA TRP A 119 13.39 -14.25 20.09
C TRP A 119 12.98 -15.41 19.18
N VAL A 120 13.86 -15.77 18.27
CA VAL A 120 13.73 -16.90 17.35
C VAL A 120 15.02 -17.72 17.43
N GLU A 121 14.94 -18.99 17.82
CA GLU A 121 16.14 -19.86 17.92
C GLU A 121 15.90 -21.21 17.27
N SER A 122 16.57 -21.45 16.14
CA SER A 122 16.44 -22.68 15.34
C SER A 122 14.99 -23.04 14.98
N THR A 123 14.11 -22.06 14.91
CA THR A 123 12.70 -22.20 14.54
C THR A 123 12.40 -21.45 13.24
N SER A 124 11.26 -21.79 12.62
CA SER A 124 10.82 -21.18 11.35
C SER A 124 9.44 -20.53 11.49
N PRO A 125 9.30 -19.43 12.26
CA PRO A 125 8.04 -18.71 12.41
C PRO A 125 7.77 -17.75 11.24
N ASN A 126 6.51 -17.33 11.11
CA ASN A 126 6.10 -16.22 10.25
C ASN A 126 5.82 -14.98 11.11
N ILE A 127 6.51 -13.88 10.86
CA ILE A 127 6.32 -12.60 11.55
C ILE A 127 5.94 -11.56 10.51
N VAL A 128 4.67 -11.11 10.52
CA VAL A 128 4.07 -10.34 9.43
C VAL A 128 3.28 -9.13 9.93
N HIS A 129 3.41 -7.98 9.28
CA HIS A 129 2.64 -6.76 9.63
C HIS A 129 2.74 -6.37 11.12
N CYS A 130 3.89 -6.56 11.75
CA CYS A 130 4.13 -6.15 13.13
C CYS A 130 4.97 -4.87 13.20
N THR A 131 4.85 -4.13 14.30
CA THR A 131 5.72 -3.00 14.63
C THR A 131 6.61 -3.36 15.81
N PHE A 132 7.92 -3.24 15.67
CA PHE A 132 8.91 -3.43 16.74
C PHE A 132 9.50 -2.08 17.08
N THR A 133 9.21 -1.56 18.26
CA THR A 133 9.58 -0.19 18.60
C THR A 133 10.12 -0.03 20.01
N ARG A 134 11.10 0.85 20.16
CA ARG A 134 11.73 1.20 21.45
C ARG A 134 12.30 0.00 22.20
N CYS A 135 12.71 -1.05 21.48
CA CYS A 135 13.52 -2.11 22.08
C CYS A 135 14.94 -1.58 22.32
N ARG A 136 15.45 -1.70 23.55
CA ARG A 136 16.80 -1.19 23.88
C ARG A 136 17.94 -2.06 23.36
N ARG A 137 17.65 -3.22 22.77
CA ARG A 137 18.65 -4.08 22.12
C ARG A 137 18.29 -4.36 20.69
N GLU A 138 17.35 -5.26 20.44
CA GLU A 138 16.85 -5.52 19.10
C GLU A 138 15.35 -5.77 19.05
N GLY A 139 14.72 -5.38 17.93
CA GLY A 139 13.31 -5.69 17.69
C GLY A 139 13.10 -7.19 17.57
N ILE A 140 13.87 -7.84 16.70
CA ILE A 140 13.90 -9.31 16.56
C ILE A 140 15.35 -9.80 16.63
N TYR A 141 15.58 -10.86 17.40
CA TYR A 141 16.82 -11.64 17.42
C TYR A 141 16.55 -13.06 16.91
N ALA A 142 17.15 -13.43 15.78
CA ALA A 142 17.09 -14.78 15.23
C ALA A 142 18.47 -15.45 15.24
N THR A 143 18.55 -16.65 15.80
CA THR A 143 19.80 -17.41 15.93
C THR A 143 19.64 -18.90 15.60
N GLY A 144 20.75 -19.60 15.43
CA GLY A 144 20.78 -21.05 15.17
C GLY A 144 20.58 -21.41 13.70
N ASN A 145 19.80 -22.45 13.41
CA ASN A 145 19.64 -23.03 12.07
C ASN A 145 18.21 -22.87 11.49
N GLY A 146 17.49 -21.83 11.90
CA GLY A 146 16.08 -21.61 11.55
C GLY A 146 15.88 -20.96 10.17
N TYR A 147 14.62 -21.02 9.69
CA TYR A 147 14.17 -20.39 8.45
C TYR A 147 12.98 -19.44 8.71
N PRO A 148 13.18 -18.36 9.49
CA PRO A 148 12.10 -17.42 9.78
C PRO A 148 11.69 -16.61 8.55
N ASN A 149 10.40 -16.34 8.41
CA ASN A 149 9.89 -15.37 7.43
C ASN A 149 9.52 -14.08 8.15
N ILE A 150 10.27 -13.02 7.88
CA ILE A 150 10.09 -11.69 8.49
C ILE A 150 9.64 -10.75 7.37
N LEU A 151 8.33 -10.53 7.28
CA LEU A 151 7.70 -9.92 6.10
C LEU A 151 6.86 -8.70 6.45
N SER A 152 7.04 -7.58 5.75
CA SER A 152 6.15 -6.41 5.85
C SER A 152 5.99 -5.85 7.27
N ASN A 153 7.07 -5.85 8.06
CA ASN A 153 7.10 -5.29 9.42
C ASN A 153 7.73 -3.89 9.46
N ALA A 154 7.47 -3.16 10.53
CA ALA A 154 8.11 -1.88 10.83
C ALA A 154 9.02 -2.00 12.06
N PHE A 155 10.25 -1.50 11.97
CA PHE A 155 11.22 -1.44 13.06
C PHE A 155 11.58 0.03 13.31
N VAL A 156 11.13 0.60 14.43
CA VAL A 156 11.18 2.05 14.65
C VAL A 156 11.77 2.37 16.00
N GLU A 157 12.80 3.23 16.08
CA GLU A 157 13.37 3.71 17.35
C GLU A 157 13.99 2.60 18.23
N ASN A 158 14.56 1.55 17.64
CA ASN A 158 15.25 0.49 18.40
C ASN A 158 16.72 0.85 18.65
N GLU A 159 17.16 0.86 19.91
CA GLU A 159 18.46 1.45 20.31
C GLU A 159 19.66 0.75 19.66
N GLY A 160 19.66 -0.60 19.62
CA GLY A 160 20.75 -1.41 19.09
C GLY A 160 20.56 -1.82 17.63
N TYR A 161 19.63 -2.76 17.37
CA TYR A 161 19.36 -3.30 16.03
C TYR A 161 17.84 -3.30 15.77
N GLY A 162 17.41 -3.12 14.53
CA GLY A 162 16.03 -3.48 14.17
C GLY A 162 15.88 -5.00 14.18
N LEU A 163 16.68 -5.67 13.36
CA LEU A 163 16.75 -7.12 13.23
C LEU A 163 18.20 -7.59 13.39
N SER A 164 18.40 -8.66 14.17
CA SER A 164 19.69 -9.35 14.27
C SER A 164 19.54 -10.82 13.86
N LEU A 165 20.35 -11.26 12.89
CA LEU A 165 20.46 -12.63 12.42
C LEU A 165 21.86 -13.16 12.75
N GLU A 166 21.94 -14.23 13.53
CA GLU A 166 23.21 -14.84 13.95
C GLU A 166 23.20 -16.37 13.72
N GLY A 167 24.38 -16.98 13.56
CA GLY A 167 24.49 -18.42 13.30
C GLY A 167 24.30 -18.77 11.82
N ASN A 168 23.49 -19.78 11.50
CA ASN A 168 23.28 -20.29 10.14
C ASN A 168 21.80 -20.16 9.74
N VAL A 169 21.25 -18.97 9.94
CA VAL A 169 19.86 -18.65 9.59
C VAL A 169 19.72 -18.46 8.07
N GLN A 170 18.67 -19.06 7.48
CA GLN A 170 18.47 -19.10 6.01
C GLN A 170 17.05 -18.67 5.59
N GLY A 171 16.38 -17.88 6.42
CA GLY A 171 15.01 -17.42 6.18
C GLY A 171 14.86 -16.37 5.07
N GLU A 172 13.72 -15.68 5.06
CA GLU A 172 13.44 -14.53 4.20
C GLU A 172 13.17 -13.27 5.03
N VAL A 173 13.83 -12.17 4.66
CA VAL A 173 13.56 -10.83 5.22
C VAL A 173 13.12 -9.94 4.07
N ARG A 174 11.82 -9.66 3.96
CA ARG A 174 11.28 -8.93 2.82
C ARG A 174 10.23 -7.87 3.13
N ASN A 175 10.29 -6.76 2.41
CA ASN A 175 9.32 -5.66 2.50
C ASN A 175 9.22 -5.00 3.89
N ASN A 176 10.27 -5.09 4.72
CA ASN A 176 10.28 -4.46 6.03
C ASN A 176 10.84 -3.03 5.96
N SER A 177 10.42 -2.18 6.90
CA SER A 177 10.98 -0.84 7.10
C SER A 177 11.78 -0.76 8.40
N PHE A 178 12.95 -0.14 8.35
CA PHE A 178 13.85 0.06 9.48
C PHE A 178 14.21 1.54 9.59
N GLN A 179 13.77 2.18 10.68
CA GLN A 179 13.92 3.60 10.90
C GLN A 179 14.42 3.92 12.31
N ASN A 180 15.34 4.88 12.43
CA ASN A 180 15.84 5.40 13.70
C ASN A 180 16.38 4.29 14.62
N THR A 181 17.00 3.25 14.06
CA THR A 181 17.65 2.20 14.84
C THR A 181 19.17 2.42 14.93
N GLY A 182 19.87 1.65 15.78
CA GLY A 182 21.34 1.57 15.68
C GLY A 182 21.77 1.00 14.33
N TYR A 183 21.69 -0.31 14.12
CA TYR A 183 21.68 -0.87 12.76
C TYR A 183 20.25 -1.26 12.36
N GLY A 184 19.85 -1.03 11.13
CA GLY A 184 18.57 -1.55 10.62
C GLY A 184 18.57 -3.09 10.72
N ILE A 185 19.54 -3.72 10.08
CA ILE A 185 19.74 -5.16 10.10
C ILE A 185 21.20 -5.49 10.46
N SER A 186 21.41 -6.50 11.30
CA SER A 186 22.72 -7.10 11.59
C SER A 186 22.73 -8.57 11.22
N VAL A 187 23.77 -9.01 10.52
CA VAL A 187 23.97 -10.37 10.04
C VAL A 187 25.35 -10.86 10.46
N LYS A 188 25.44 -11.95 11.21
CA LYS A 188 26.71 -12.50 11.72
C LYS A 188 26.73 -14.04 11.66
N GLY A 189 27.93 -14.63 11.56
CA GLY A 189 28.09 -16.08 11.50
C GLY A 189 28.13 -16.58 10.07
N GLU A 190 27.32 -17.57 9.73
CA GLU A 190 27.20 -18.23 8.44
C GLU A 190 25.84 -18.00 7.76
N VAL A 191 25.18 -16.88 8.07
CA VAL A 191 23.85 -16.55 7.57
C VAL A 191 23.82 -16.45 6.03
N GLN A 192 22.82 -17.09 5.42
CA GLN A 192 22.60 -17.09 3.96
C GLN A 192 21.21 -16.54 3.58
N THR A 193 20.55 -15.88 4.52
CA THR A 193 19.19 -15.32 4.39
C THR A 193 19.09 -14.38 3.18
N ARG A 194 17.96 -14.47 2.46
CA ARG A 194 17.62 -13.51 1.41
C ARG A 194 17.00 -12.27 2.04
N ILE A 195 17.62 -11.12 1.78
CA ILE A 195 17.19 -9.81 2.28
C ILE A 195 16.78 -8.99 1.05
N SER A 196 15.48 -8.76 0.87
CA SER A 196 14.98 -8.09 -0.32
C SER A 196 13.84 -7.11 -0.11
N ASP A 197 13.76 -6.08 -0.95
CA ASP A 197 12.67 -5.10 -0.95
C ASP A 197 12.50 -4.38 0.41
N ASN A 198 13.53 -4.35 1.27
CA ASN A 198 13.47 -3.66 2.55
C ASN A 198 13.90 -2.19 2.40
N THR A 199 13.38 -1.33 3.26
CA THR A 199 13.76 0.09 3.35
C THR A 199 14.47 0.35 4.68
N LEU A 200 15.74 0.76 4.65
CA LEU A 200 16.58 1.03 5.81
C LEU A 200 17.05 2.48 5.76
N PHE A 201 16.46 3.33 6.59
CA PHE A 201 16.71 4.77 6.54
C PHE A 201 16.78 5.43 7.91
N GLU A 202 17.53 6.53 8.02
CA GLU A 202 17.68 7.31 9.26
C GLU A 202 18.17 6.48 10.47
N ASN A 203 18.83 5.35 10.21
CA ASN A 203 19.48 4.56 11.25
C ASN A 203 20.90 5.07 11.49
N ARG A 204 21.55 4.63 12.57
CA ARG A 204 22.99 4.91 12.78
C ARG A 204 23.80 4.32 11.63
N SER A 205 23.48 3.10 11.21
CA SER A 205 23.95 2.47 9.98
C SER A 205 22.85 1.58 9.40
N GLY A 206 22.84 1.33 8.09
CA GLY A 206 21.80 0.52 7.47
C GLY A 206 21.93 -0.96 7.84
N LEU A 207 22.92 -1.63 7.25
CA LEU A 207 23.09 -3.08 7.31
C LEU A 207 24.51 -3.45 7.73
N LEU A 208 24.66 -4.31 8.75
CA LEU A 208 25.93 -4.92 9.15
C LEU A 208 25.98 -6.37 8.67
N ILE A 209 27.06 -6.77 7.99
CA ILE A 209 27.31 -8.14 7.52
C ILE A 209 28.73 -8.56 7.96
N ALA A 210 28.82 -9.56 8.84
CA ALA A 210 30.07 -9.95 9.47
C ALA A 210 30.27 -11.48 9.54
N GLY A 211 31.44 -11.91 10.00
CA GLY A 211 31.78 -13.33 10.12
C GLY A 211 32.07 -13.98 8.76
N ASN A 212 31.43 -15.12 8.48
CA ASN A 212 31.51 -15.84 7.20
C ASN A 212 30.19 -15.73 6.42
N SER A 213 29.36 -14.74 6.74
CA SER A 213 27.99 -14.67 6.21
C SER A 213 27.98 -14.41 4.70
N ARG A 214 26.96 -14.96 4.03
CA ARG A 214 26.75 -14.91 2.58
C ARG A 214 25.27 -14.56 2.26
N PRO A 215 24.70 -13.48 2.82
CA PRO A 215 23.31 -13.14 2.54
C PRO A 215 23.15 -12.68 1.09
N ILE A 216 21.93 -12.86 0.54
CA ILE A 216 21.58 -12.41 -0.80
C ILE A 216 20.80 -11.10 -0.70
N LEU A 217 21.35 -10.00 -1.24
CA LEU A 217 20.75 -8.68 -1.17
C LEU A 217 20.10 -8.30 -2.49
N ARG A 218 18.78 -8.06 -2.50
CA ARG A 218 18.05 -7.62 -3.71
C ARG A 218 17.09 -6.47 -3.46
N ARG A 219 17.15 -5.42 -4.29
CA ARG A 219 16.14 -4.33 -4.29
C ARG A 219 15.90 -3.67 -2.93
N ASN A 220 16.89 -3.65 -2.05
CA ASN A 220 16.79 -2.91 -0.80
C ASN A 220 17.07 -1.42 -1.04
N LEU A 221 16.31 -0.55 -0.39
CA LEU A 221 16.57 0.88 -0.34
C LEU A 221 17.27 1.19 0.99
N ILE A 222 18.54 1.59 0.92
CA ILE A 222 19.38 1.90 2.09
C ILE A 222 19.87 3.33 1.94
N GLU A 223 19.22 4.27 2.62
CA GLU A 223 19.53 5.68 2.44
C GLU A 223 19.38 6.53 3.68
N ARG A 224 20.07 7.69 3.72
CA ARG A 224 19.93 8.67 4.81
C ARG A 224 20.25 8.12 6.20
N ASN A 225 21.06 7.06 6.29
CA ASN A 225 21.60 6.61 7.58
C ASN A 225 22.71 7.59 8.02
N THR A 226 22.86 7.85 9.32
CA THR A 226 23.84 8.85 9.80
C THR A 226 25.29 8.39 9.62
N GLY A 227 25.52 7.09 9.59
CA GLY A 227 26.80 6.42 9.32
C GLY A 227 26.78 5.72 7.97
N ASP A 228 27.31 4.51 7.90
CA ASP A 228 27.44 3.75 6.65
C ASP A 228 26.11 3.10 6.22
N GLY A 229 25.92 2.95 4.90
CA GLY A 229 24.78 2.21 4.34
C GLY A 229 24.90 0.72 4.63
N VAL A 230 25.93 0.07 4.06
CA VAL A 230 26.26 -1.34 4.28
C VAL A 230 27.68 -1.46 4.82
N VAL A 231 27.84 -2.13 5.95
CA VAL A 231 29.12 -2.43 6.58
C VAL A 231 29.42 -3.92 6.44
N ILE A 232 30.53 -4.25 5.80
CA ILE A 232 30.97 -5.63 5.56
C ILE A 232 32.30 -5.84 6.27
N THR A 233 32.39 -6.84 7.15
CA THR A 233 33.59 -7.11 7.93
C THR A 233 33.98 -8.59 7.92
N ASN A 234 35.21 -8.86 8.36
CA ASN A 234 35.81 -10.20 8.41
C ASN A 234 35.80 -10.87 7.02
N ASN A 235 35.41 -12.14 6.95
CA ASN A 235 35.36 -12.93 5.73
C ASN A 235 34.00 -12.87 5.04
N ALA A 236 33.11 -11.95 5.44
CA ALA A 236 31.77 -11.89 4.91
C ALA A 236 31.77 -11.46 3.43
N ALA A 237 30.86 -12.04 2.65
CA ALA A 237 30.80 -11.85 1.20
C ALA A 237 29.34 -11.92 0.79
N PRO A 238 28.56 -10.85 1.02
CA PRO A 238 27.19 -10.78 0.53
C PRO A 238 27.16 -10.90 -1.00
N ASP A 239 26.11 -11.54 -1.49
CA ASP A 239 25.75 -11.49 -2.90
C ASP A 239 25.05 -10.14 -3.17
N LEU A 240 25.80 -9.20 -3.75
CA LEU A 240 25.34 -7.90 -4.22
C LEU A 240 24.93 -7.95 -5.72
N GLY A 241 24.52 -9.11 -6.21
CA GLY A 241 24.15 -9.34 -7.60
C GLY A 241 25.27 -9.98 -8.40
N SER A 242 24.89 -10.54 -9.54
CA SER A 242 25.77 -11.14 -10.53
C SER A 242 25.44 -10.60 -11.93
N ALA A 243 26.21 -11.03 -12.93
CA ALA A 243 25.90 -10.71 -14.32
C ALA A 243 24.54 -11.28 -14.80
N SER A 244 24.03 -12.33 -14.15
CA SER A 244 22.75 -12.98 -14.49
C SER A 244 21.58 -12.58 -13.60
N GLU A 245 21.84 -12.10 -12.38
CA GLU A 245 20.81 -11.61 -11.46
C GLU A 245 21.26 -10.29 -10.84
N SER A 246 20.72 -9.17 -11.33
CA SER A 246 21.01 -7.84 -10.80
C SER A 246 20.64 -7.71 -9.32
N GLY A 247 21.52 -7.08 -8.55
CA GLY A 247 21.28 -6.74 -7.16
C GLY A 247 20.10 -5.78 -7.00
N GLY A 248 20.01 -4.72 -7.81
CA GLY A 248 18.91 -3.76 -7.78
C GLY A 248 18.82 -2.93 -6.48
N ASN A 249 19.81 -3.04 -5.60
CA ASN A 249 19.81 -2.30 -4.34
C ASN A 249 20.11 -0.82 -4.60
N MET A 250 19.41 0.07 -3.92
CA MET A 250 19.65 1.51 -3.96
C MET A 250 20.32 1.90 -2.65
N ILE A 251 21.62 2.15 -2.68
CA ILE A 251 22.42 2.46 -1.49
C ILE A 251 23.05 3.84 -1.70
N ARG A 252 22.49 4.86 -1.08
CA ARG A 252 22.82 6.25 -1.39
C ARG A 252 22.59 7.19 -0.21
N ASN A 253 23.19 8.37 -0.24
CA ASN A 253 22.91 9.47 0.71
C ASN A 253 23.11 9.08 2.19
N ASN A 254 24.00 8.14 2.48
CA ASN A 254 24.38 7.80 3.85
C ASN A 254 25.46 8.78 4.35
N GLY A 255 25.53 9.04 5.66
CA GLY A 255 26.48 10.01 6.23
C GLY A 255 27.94 9.56 6.09
N GLY A 256 28.18 8.25 6.18
CA GLY A 256 29.45 7.61 5.86
C GLY A 256 29.51 7.13 4.41
N PHE A 257 30.11 5.96 4.19
CA PHE A 257 30.14 5.28 2.90
C PHE A 257 28.79 4.61 2.59
N ASP A 258 28.44 4.50 1.31
CA ASP A 258 27.32 3.67 0.89
C ASP A 258 27.63 2.18 1.16
N ILE A 259 28.85 1.76 0.81
CA ILE A 259 29.37 0.46 1.21
C ILE A 259 30.75 0.65 1.83
N ASN A 260 30.92 0.18 3.06
CA ASN A 260 32.19 0.08 3.75
C ASN A 260 32.56 -1.39 3.91
N HIS A 261 33.50 -1.86 3.09
CA HIS A 261 33.99 -3.22 3.11
C HIS A 261 35.41 -3.30 3.69
N ALA A 262 35.51 -3.73 4.94
CA ALA A 262 36.78 -3.91 5.63
C ALA A 262 37.42 -5.30 5.39
N GLY A 263 36.74 -6.20 4.67
CA GLY A 263 37.25 -7.54 4.37
C GLY A 263 38.18 -7.58 3.14
N SER A 264 38.93 -8.67 3.01
CA SER A 264 39.86 -8.88 1.89
C SER A 264 39.20 -9.52 0.65
N VAL A 265 38.05 -10.18 0.84
CA VAL A 265 37.32 -10.89 -0.24
C VAL A 265 36.83 -9.89 -1.28
N ALA A 266 37.16 -10.10 -2.55
CA ALA A 266 36.61 -9.29 -3.63
C ALA A 266 35.11 -9.60 -3.79
N ILE A 267 34.29 -8.56 -3.73
CA ILE A 267 32.84 -8.68 -3.90
C ILE A 267 32.45 -7.89 -5.14
N ALA A 268 31.75 -8.55 -6.07
CA ALA A 268 31.19 -7.87 -7.21
C ALA A 268 29.82 -7.28 -6.87
N SER A 269 29.59 -6.05 -7.31
CA SER A 269 28.32 -5.34 -7.13
C SER A 269 27.71 -5.09 -8.51
N PHE A 270 26.73 -5.92 -8.89
CA PHE A 270 26.08 -5.86 -10.18
C PHE A 270 24.69 -5.23 -10.07
N GLY A 271 24.44 -4.19 -10.87
CA GLY A 271 23.11 -3.57 -11.01
C GLY A 271 22.57 -2.95 -9.72
N ASN A 272 23.45 -2.50 -8.83
CA ASN A 272 23.08 -1.68 -7.68
C ASN A 272 23.33 -0.20 -7.98
N LEU A 273 22.45 0.65 -7.49
CA LEU A 273 22.60 2.10 -7.55
C LEU A 273 23.38 2.58 -6.33
N LEU A 274 24.67 2.84 -6.53
CA LEU A 274 25.59 3.40 -5.53
C LEU A 274 26.73 4.16 -6.23
N SER A 275 27.27 5.19 -5.56
CA SER A 275 28.36 5.99 -6.11
C SER A 275 29.70 5.31 -5.82
N ALA A 276 30.51 5.05 -6.85
CA ALA A 276 31.84 4.42 -6.67
C ALA A 276 32.75 5.21 -5.71
N GLY A 277 32.64 6.55 -5.70
CA GLY A 277 33.37 7.40 -4.75
C GLY A 277 32.89 7.31 -3.29
N ARG A 278 31.75 6.65 -3.06
CA ARG A 278 31.17 6.38 -1.74
C ARG A 278 31.29 4.90 -1.37
N VAL A 279 32.18 4.16 -2.02
CA VAL A 279 32.52 2.78 -1.68
C VAL A 279 33.93 2.71 -1.14
N GLN A 280 34.08 2.09 0.01
CA GLN A 280 35.36 1.77 0.63
C GLN A 280 35.57 0.25 0.60
N GLY A 281 36.79 -0.17 0.24
CA GLY A 281 37.19 -1.59 0.27
C GLY A 281 37.15 -2.31 -1.08
N ASN A 282 37.35 -3.63 -1.03
CA ASN A 282 37.47 -4.48 -2.22
C ASN A 282 36.11 -4.83 -2.85
N ILE A 283 35.39 -3.81 -3.26
CA ILE A 283 34.10 -3.91 -3.94
C ILE A 283 34.30 -3.50 -5.39
N ASN A 284 34.14 -4.45 -6.31
CA ASN A 284 34.11 -4.15 -7.72
C ASN A 284 32.72 -3.62 -8.07
N VAL A 285 32.57 -2.30 -8.04
CA VAL A 285 31.37 -1.61 -8.51
C VAL A 285 31.34 -1.71 -10.02
N VAL A 286 30.55 -2.64 -10.53
CA VAL A 286 30.26 -2.71 -11.96
C VAL A 286 29.26 -1.58 -12.22
N ALA A 287 29.80 -0.40 -12.51
CA ALA A 287 29.06 0.86 -12.59
C ALA A 287 27.83 0.73 -13.50
N GLN A 288 26.66 1.04 -12.95
CA GLN A 288 25.58 1.57 -13.78
C GLN A 288 25.92 3.04 -14.04
N SER A 289 26.25 3.34 -15.29
CA SER A 289 25.66 4.52 -15.90
C SER A 289 24.16 4.54 -15.56
N ALA A 290 23.62 5.69 -15.13
CA ALA A 290 22.17 5.95 -15.12
C ALA A 290 21.58 5.28 -16.35
N PRO A 291 20.55 4.41 -16.25
CA PRO A 291 20.26 3.37 -17.24
C PRO A 291 20.56 3.84 -18.67
N THR A 292 21.77 3.53 -19.13
CA THR A 292 22.19 3.67 -20.53
C THR A 292 22.50 2.32 -21.15
N SER A 293 22.29 1.21 -20.45
CA SER A 293 21.65 0.13 -21.16
C SER A 293 20.17 0.48 -21.19
N SER A 294 19.71 0.94 -22.35
CA SER A 294 18.38 0.53 -22.80
C SER A 294 18.21 -0.93 -22.40
N PRO A 295 17.07 -1.35 -21.80
CA PRO A 295 16.88 -2.74 -21.43
C PRO A 295 17.36 -3.60 -22.59
N THR A 296 18.22 -4.59 -22.34
CA THR A 296 18.76 -5.44 -23.41
C THR A 296 17.56 -5.91 -24.22
N THR A 297 17.44 -5.37 -25.43
CA THR A 297 16.23 -5.54 -26.20
C THR A 297 16.48 -6.70 -27.13
N ILE A 298 15.85 -7.82 -26.81
CA ILE A 298 15.82 -8.97 -27.70
C ILE A 298 14.67 -8.72 -28.67
N HIS A 299 14.98 -8.62 -29.95
CA HIS A 299 13.99 -8.43 -30.99
C HIS A 299 13.52 -9.78 -31.52
N VAL A 300 12.19 -9.96 -31.59
CA VAL A 300 11.52 -11.13 -32.14
C VAL A 300 10.66 -10.69 -33.31
N ASN A 301 10.82 -11.31 -34.48
CA ASN A 301 10.00 -11.06 -35.65
C ASN A 301 9.67 -12.38 -36.36
N GLY A 302 8.39 -12.79 -36.31
CA GLY A 302 7.95 -14.07 -36.88
C GLY A 302 8.07 -14.16 -38.41
N SER A 303 8.15 -13.03 -39.11
CA SER A 303 8.23 -12.96 -40.57
C SER A 303 9.65 -12.92 -41.12
N THR A 304 10.55 -12.17 -40.47
CA THR A 304 11.93 -11.93 -40.94
C THR A 304 13.00 -12.52 -40.04
N GLY A 305 12.64 -13.07 -38.88
CA GLY A 305 13.59 -13.58 -37.89
C GLY A 305 14.11 -14.99 -38.15
N ASN A 306 15.19 -15.34 -37.47
CA ASN A 306 15.80 -16.67 -37.47
C ASN A 306 16.27 -17.04 -36.05
N ASP A 307 15.90 -18.21 -35.53
CA ASP A 307 16.23 -18.60 -34.15
C ASP A 307 17.70 -18.97 -33.92
N SER A 308 18.48 -19.08 -34.99
CA SER A 308 19.95 -19.15 -34.95
C SER A 308 20.62 -17.77 -35.02
N ALA A 309 19.87 -16.67 -35.12
CA ALA A 309 20.40 -15.31 -35.17
C ALA A 309 20.86 -14.79 -33.79
N ALA A 310 21.25 -13.51 -33.73
CA ALA A 310 21.73 -12.87 -32.50
C ALA A 310 20.63 -12.23 -31.65
N GLY A 311 19.39 -12.12 -32.15
CA GLY A 311 18.27 -11.47 -31.43
C GLY A 311 18.33 -9.95 -31.43
N THR A 312 19.10 -9.33 -32.33
CA THR A 312 19.21 -7.87 -32.46
C THR A 312 18.15 -7.31 -33.41
N ALA A 313 17.97 -5.99 -33.47
CA ALA A 313 17.00 -5.37 -34.38
C ALA A 313 17.22 -5.71 -35.86
N SER A 314 18.48 -5.86 -36.30
CA SER A 314 18.84 -6.22 -37.68
C SER A 314 18.87 -7.73 -37.93
N ALA A 315 18.90 -8.55 -36.88
CA ALA A 315 18.92 -10.01 -36.95
C ALA A 315 18.05 -10.62 -35.83
N PRO A 316 16.72 -10.39 -35.88
CA PRO A 316 15.82 -10.78 -34.80
C PRO A 316 15.65 -12.30 -34.73
N PHE A 317 15.29 -12.80 -33.55
CA PHE A 317 14.80 -14.18 -33.43
C PHE A 317 13.48 -14.35 -34.16
N LYS A 318 13.19 -15.58 -34.61
CA LYS A 318 11.92 -15.90 -35.27
C LYS A 318 10.82 -16.08 -34.23
N THR A 319 11.11 -16.77 -33.13
CA THR A 319 10.12 -17.17 -32.13
C THR A 319 10.29 -16.41 -30.81
N ILE A 320 9.16 -16.20 -30.13
CA ILE A 320 9.10 -15.67 -28.77
C ILE A 320 9.74 -16.68 -27.81
N THR A 321 9.54 -17.97 -28.06
CA THR A 321 10.18 -19.08 -27.34
C THR A 321 11.69 -18.89 -27.28
N ARG A 322 12.34 -18.64 -28.43
CA ARG A 322 13.78 -18.41 -28.46
C ARG A 322 14.17 -17.12 -27.75
N GLY A 323 13.40 -16.05 -27.93
CA GLY A 323 13.62 -14.78 -27.25
C GLY A 323 13.58 -14.89 -25.72
N LEU A 324 12.58 -15.59 -25.18
CA LEU A 324 12.42 -15.83 -23.74
C LEU A 324 13.49 -16.78 -23.18
N GLN A 325 13.94 -17.79 -23.95
CA GLN A 325 15.04 -18.66 -23.55
C GLN A 325 16.40 -17.95 -23.46
N GLN A 326 16.58 -16.85 -24.19
CA GLN A 326 17.80 -16.03 -24.14
C GLN A 326 17.67 -14.84 -23.18
N ALA A 327 16.46 -14.56 -22.71
CA ALA A 327 16.20 -13.47 -21.79
C ALA A 327 16.70 -13.80 -20.39
N THR A 328 17.15 -12.78 -19.69
CA THR A 328 17.44 -12.78 -18.24
C THR A 328 16.71 -11.61 -17.57
N ALA A 329 16.62 -11.60 -16.24
CA ALA A 329 15.96 -10.52 -15.51
C ALA A 329 16.48 -9.12 -15.95
N GLY A 330 15.56 -8.20 -16.27
CA GLY A 330 15.86 -6.88 -16.84
C GLY A 330 15.84 -6.80 -18.37
N THR A 331 15.70 -7.93 -19.07
CA THR A 331 15.57 -7.99 -20.54
C THR A 331 14.19 -7.52 -21.00
N VAL A 332 14.15 -6.78 -22.11
CA VAL A 332 12.92 -6.51 -22.86
C VAL A 332 12.92 -7.38 -24.12
N VAL A 333 11.96 -8.30 -24.20
CA VAL A 333 11.69 -9.05 -25.43
C VAL A 333 10.67 -8.26 -26.25
N GLN A 334 11.16 -7.51 -27.23
CA GLN A 334 10.36 -6.71 -28.15
C GLN A 334 9.88 -7.59 -29.31
N VAL A 335 8.58 -7.83 -29.35
CA VAL A 335 7.91 -8.65 -30.35
C VAL A 335 7.33 -7.74 -31.44
N ALA A 336 7.70 -8.01 -32.69
CA ALA A 336 7.14 -7.32 -33.85
C ALA A 336 5.68 -7.74 -34.11
N PRO A 337 4.92 -6.98 -34.91
CA PRO A 337 3.66 -7.46 -35.45
C PRO A 337 3.83 -8.78 -36.20
N GLY A 338 2.94 -9.74 -35.95
CA GLY A 338 2.97 -11.08 -36.48
C GLY A 338 2.04 -12.02 -35.73
N THR A 339 1.91 -13.23 -36.24
CA THR A 339 1.15 -14.31 -35.62
C THR A 339 2.12 -15.38 -35.12
N TYR A 340 2.07 -15.68 -33.83
CA TYR A 340 2.99 -16.55 -33.11
C TYR A 340 2.22 -17.75 -32.57
N THR A 341 2.47 -18.91 -33.16
CA THR A 341 1.76 -20.18 -32.92
C THR A 341 2.72 -21.37 -32.91
N ALA A 342 2.24 -22.55 -32.52
CA ALA A 342 3.02 -23.77 -32.64
C ALA A 342 3.45 -24.04 -34.09
N ALA A 343 2.58 -23.72 -35.07
CA ALA A 343 2.91 -23.86 -36.50
C ALA A 343 4.00 -22.89 -36.98
N THR A 344 4.21 -21.76 -36.28
CA THR A 344 5.29 -20.81 -36.58
C THR A 344 6.55 -21.07 -35.75
N GLY A 345 6.57 -22.12 -34.93
CA GLY A 345 7.74 -22.58 -34.17
C GLY A 345 7.68 -22.33 -32.67
N GLU A 346 6.59 -21.78 -32.13
CA GLU A 346 6.48 -21.57 -30.68
C GLU A 346 6.30 -22.88 -29.91
N THR A 347 6.86 -22.94 -28.69
CA THR A 347 6.63 -24.03 -27.74
C THR A 347 5.84 -23.49 -26.55
N PHE A 348 4.62 -24.00 -26.35
CA PHE A 348 3.72 -23.55 -25.28
C PHE A 348 3.73 -24.50 -24.07
N PRO A 349 3.49 -24.00 -22.84
CA PRO A 349 3.23 -22.59 -22.52
C PRO A 349 4.49 -21.72 -22.60
N LEU A 350 4.32 -20.45 -22.97
CA LEU A 350 5.39 -19.46 -22.93
C LEU A 350 5.55 -18.97 -21.49
N TYR A 351 6.76 -19.08 -20.94
CA TYR A 351 7.08 -18.59 -19.59
C TYR A 351 7.68 -17.19 -19.69
N VAL A 352 6.95 -16.17 -19.23
CA VAL A 352 7.55 -14.84 -19.02
C VAL A 352 8.27 -14.89 -17.68
N ILE A 353 9.54 -15.25 -17.76
CA ILE A 353 10.37 -15.53 -16.60
C ILE A 353 10.58 -14.29 -15.72
N SER A 354 11.01 -14.56 -14.49
CA SER A 354 11.10 -13.54 -13.45
C SER A 354 11.95 -12.32 -13.86
N GLY A 355 11.39 -11.12 -13.75
CA GLY A 355 12.07 -9.87 -14.10
C GLY A 355 12.15 -9.54 -15.60
N VAL A 356 11.57 -10.35 -16.50
CA VAL A 356 11.55 -10.09 -17.95
C VAL A 356 10.30 -9.32 -18.36
N THR A 357 10.46 -8.40 -19.31
CA THR A 357 9.37 -7.71 -19.99
C THR A 357 9.16 -8.29 -21.38
N LEU A 358 8.00 -8.89 -21.64
CA LEU A 358 7.55 -9.25 -22.99
C LEU A 358 6.64 -8.12 -23.49
N ILE A 359 7.05 -7.44 -24.56
CA ILE A 359 6.36 -6.27 -25.09
C ILE A 359 6.11 -6.39 -26.59
N GLY A 360 4.87 -6.15 -27.02
CA GLY A 360 4.51 -5.99 -28.43
C GLY A 360 4.28 -4.52 -28.78
N ASN A 361 3.12 -4.21 -29.34
CA ASN A 361 2.70 -2.85 -29.66
C ASN A 361 1.69 -2.31 -28.64
N GLU A 362 2.14 -1.44 -27.74
CA GLU A 362 1.26 -0.85 -26.72
C GLU A 362 0.29 0.18 -27.28
N SER A 363 0.69 0.92 -28.31
CA SER A 363 -0.14 1.97 -28.91
C SER A 363 -1.43 1.40 -29.54
N SER A 364 -1.39 0.12 -29.93
CA SER A 364 -2.52 -0.60 -30.50
C SER A 364 -3.13 -1.63 -29.53
N GLN A 365 -2.73 -1.61 -28.25
CA GLN A 365 -3.09 -2.62 -27.25
C GLN A 365 -2.85 -4.07 -27.72
N GLY A 366 -1.76 -4.28 -28.47
CA GLY A 366 -1.37 -5.56 -29.03
C GLY A 366 -2.08 -5.96 -30.31
N ASN A 367 -2.90 -5.10 -30.91
CA ASN A 367 -3.44 -5.35 -32.24
C ASN A 367 -2.29 -5.45 -33.25
N GLY A 368 -2.22 -6.58 -33.95
CA GLY A 368 -1.13 -6.93 -34.88
C GLY A 368 -0.06 -7.86 -34.32
N THR A 369 0.05 -8.07 -32.99
CA THR A 369 0.99 -9.03 -32.38
C THR A 369 0.19 -10.12 -31.66
N GLN A 370 -0.15 -11.19 -32.38
CA GLN A 370 -1.05 -12.24 -31.91
C GLN A 370 -0.27 -13.48 -31.47
N ILE A 371 -0.51 -13.95 -30.25
CA ILE A 371 0.03 -15.18 -29.66
C ILE A 371 -1.13 -16.16 -29.51
N THR A 372 -1.11 -17.25 -30.29
CA THR A 372 -2.15 -18.29 -30.28
C THR A 372 -1.51 -19.64 -30.01
N GLY A 373 -1.86 -20.24 -28.88
CA GLY A 373 -1.38 -21.58 -28.57
C GLY A 373 -1.78 -22.05 -27.19
N SER A 374 -1.35 -23.25 -26.85
CA SER A 374 -1.73 -23.89 -25.61
C SER A 374 -0.71 -24.97 -25.24
N GLY A 375 -0.42 -25.09 -23.96
CA GLY A 375 0.40 -26.16 -23.41
C GLY A 375 -0.04 -26.53 -22.00
N ARG A 376 0.21 -27.78 -21.61
CA ARG A 376 -0.18 -28.29 -20.31
C ARG A 376 0.68 -27.68 -19.21
N PHE A 377 0.04 -26.97 -18.29
CA PHE A 377 0.63 -26.40 -17.09
C PHE A 377 0.12 -27.16 -15.86
N ALA A 378 1.06 -27.68 -15.06
CA ALA A 378 0.76 -28.31 -13.78
C ALA A 378 0.75 -27.23 -12.69
N SER A 379 -0.44 -26.78 -12.30
CA SER A 379 -0.58 -25.77 -11.26
C SER A 379 -0.20 -26.33 -9.87
N PRO A 380 0.64 -25.62 -9.09
CA PRO A 380 0.93 -25.99 -7.70
C PRO A 380 -0.27 -25.91 -6.74
N SER A 381 -1.23 -25.03 -6.98
CA SER A 381 -2.38 -24.75 -6.09
C SER A 381 -3.75 -25.04 -6.72
N ALA A 382 -3.79 -25.45 -7.98
CA ALA A 382 -5.02 -25.80 -8.70
C ALA A 382 -4.84 -27.05 -9.57
N ALA A 383 -5.93 -27.55 -10.15
CA ALA A 383 -5.84 -28.64 -11.12
C ALA A 383 -5.10 -28.19 -12.37
N GLY A 384 -4.30 -29.08 -12.97
CA GLY A 384 -3.57 -28.80 -14.22
C GLY A 384 -4.48 -28.25 -15.32
N GLN A 385 -3.98 -27.27 -16.07
CA GLN A 385 -4.70 -26.55 -17.10
C GLN A 385 -3.90 -26.44 -18.39
N ASN A 386 -4.60 -26.11 -19.46
CA ASN A 386 -4.02 -25.75 -20.74
C ASN A 386 -3.88 -24.23 -20.80
N VAL A 387 -2.66 -23.74 -21.00
CA VAL A 387 -2.28 -22.33 -20.83
C VAL A 387 -1.43 -21.85 -22.01
N THR A 388 -1.65 -20.62 -22.49
CA THR A 388 -0.78 -20.00 -23.51
C THR A 388 0.45 -19.37 -22.86
N ILE A 389 0.27 -18.53 -21.85
CA ILE A 389 1.36 -17.81 -21.16
C ILE A 389 1.29 -18.05 -19.65
N VAL A 390 2.43 -18.36 -19.03
CA VAL A 390 2.60 -18.41 -17.58
C VAL A 390 3.47 -17.23 -17.14
N MET A 391 3.00 -16.47 -16.16
CA MET A 391 3.72 -15.33 -15.60
C MET A 391 4.50 -15.74 -14.34
N GLU A 392 5.77 -15.34 -14.27
CA GLU A 392 6.58 -15.49 -13.05
C GLU A 392 6.71 -14.17 -12.27
N ASN A 393 7.43 -14.19 -11.15
CA ASN A 393 7.53 -13.06 -10.25
C ASN A 393 8.31 -11.88 -10.84
N ASN A 394 7.82 -10.66 -10.65
CA ASN A 394 8.34 -9.43 -11.25
C ASN A 394 8.39 -9.43 -12.80
N SER A 395 7.65 -10.32 -13.47
CA SER A 395 7.54 -10.32 -14.93
C SER A 395 6.53 -9.26 -15.42
N THR A 396 6.67 -8.84 -16.67
CA THR A 396 5.79 -7.85 -17.30
C THR A 396 5.35 -8.32 -18.69
N LEU A 397 4.04 -8.27 -18.96
CA LEU A 397 3.44 -8.57 -20.26
C LEU A 397 2.71 -7.33 -20.78
N ARG A 398 3.13 -6.80 -21.93
CA ARG A 398 2.55 -5.56 -22.48
C ARG A 398 2.32 -5.60 -23.98
N GLY A 399 1.26 -4.96 -24.46
CA GLY A 399 1.10 -4.69 -25.89
C GLY A 399 0.98 -5.95 -26.77
N VAL A 400 0.42 -7.05 -26.28
CA VAL A 400 0.22 -8.28 -27.08
C VAL A 400 -1.24 -8.71 -27.08
N SER A 401 -1.65 -9.40 -28.15
CA SER A 401 -2.94 -10.09 -28.25
C SER A 401 -2.75 -11.58 -27.97
N VAL A 402 -3.43 -12.14 -26.97
CA VAL A 402 -3.27 -13.56 -26.56
C VAL A 402 -4.61 -14.29 -26.67
N THR A 403 -4.58 -15.50 -27.23
CA THR A 403 -5.76 -16.38 -27.36
C THR A 403 -5.39 -17.84 -27.09
N ASN A 404 -6.30 -18.56 -26.44
CA ASN A 404 -6.22 -20.01 -26.26
C ASN A 404 -7.48 -20.71 -26.77
N GLU A 405 -7.40 -21.29 -27.96
CA GLU A 405 -8.55 -21.92 -28.64
C GLU A 405 -8.78 -23.38 -28.22
N GLU A 406 -7.93 -23.95 -27.37
CA GLU A 406 -8.10 -25.31 -26.86
C GLU A 406 -9.24 -25.39 -25.84
N ILE A 407 -9.97 -26.50 -25.79
CA ILE A 407 -11.03 -26.71 -24.80
C ILE A 407 -10.47 -26.52 -23.39
N ARG A 408 -11.12 -25.65 -22.60
CA ARG A 408 -10.68 -25.21 -21.26
C ARG A 408 -9.33 -24.47 -21.24
N GLY A 409 -8.87 -24.00 -22.39
CA GLY A 409 -7.65 -23.22 -22.55
C GLY A 409 -7.76 -21.81 -21.96
N THR A 410 -6.78 -21.44 -21.15
CA THR A 410 -6.60 -20.12 -20.55
C THR A 410 -5.51 -19.35 -21.29
N ALA A 411 -5.70 -18.08 -21.61
CA ALA A 411 -4.66 -17.30 -22.28
C ALA A 411 -3.48 -16.99 -21.35
N VAL A 412 -3.71 -16.44 -20.16
CA VAL A 412 -2.63 -16.13 -19.20
C VAL A 412 -2.92 -16.71 -17.82
N TRP A 413 -1.92 -17.39 -17.25
CA TRP A 413 -1.95 -17.93 -15.90
C TRP A 413 -1.00 -17.18 -14.97
N ILE A 414 -1.52 -16.78 -13.80
CA ILE A 414 -0.79 -16.06 -12.76
C ILE A 414 -1.04 -16.76 -11.41
N GLU A 415 0.02 -17.20 -10.75
CA GLU A 415 -0.10 -17.99 -9.53
C GLU A 415 0.96 -17.64 -8.49
N SER A 416 0.52 -17.16 -7.32
CA SER A 416 1.39 -16.80 -6.18
C SER A 416 2.57 -15.87 -6.51
N VAL A 417 2.41 -14.99 -7.50
CA VAL A 417 3.44 -14.05 -7.95
C VAL A 417 2.93 -12.60 -8.01
N TYR A 418 3.86 -11.64 -7.98
CA TYR A 418 3.63 -10.27 -8.42
C TYR A 418 4.03 -10.15 -9.90
N CYS A 419 3.19 -9.56 -10.74
CA CYS A 419 3.52 -9.27 -12.13
C CYS A 419 2.65 -8.13 -12.67
N VAL A 420 3.02 -7.59 -13.84
CA VAL A 420 2.26 -6.55 -14.53
C VAL A 420 1.76 -7.08 -15.87
N VAL A 421 0.46 -6.95 -16.12
CA VAL A 421 -0.18 -7.23 -17.40
C VAL A 421 -0.87 -5.95 -17.84
N ALA A 422 -0.35 -5.28 -18.89
CA ALA A 422 -0.87 -3.97 -19.28
C ALA A 422 -0.97 -3.75 -20.78
N ASN A 423 -1.98 -3.00 -21.24
CA ASN A 423 -2.17 -2.67 -22.66
C ASN A 423 -2.21 -3.91 -23.58
N CYS A 424 -2.80 -5.01 -23.11
CA CYS A 424 -2.92 -6.26 -23.88
C CYS A 424 -4.36 -6.46 -24.37
N ARG A 425 -4.53 -7.40 -25.30
CA ARG A 425 -5.83 -7.90 -25.75
C ARG A 425 -5.95 -9.40 -25.47
N PHE A 426 -6.98 -9.83 -24.76
CA PHE A 426 -7.27 -11.23 -24.47
C PHE A 426 -8.58 -11.61 -25.11
N PHE A 427 -8.53 -12.46 -26.13
CA PHE A 427 -9.70 -12.67 -26.98
C PHE A 427 -9.88 -14.13 -27.40
N ASN A 428 -11.14 -14.50 -27.68
CA ASN A 428 -11.53 -15.82 -28.22
C ASN A 428 -11.00 -17.05 -27.45
N SER A 429 -10.55 -16.88 -26.19
CA SER A 429 -10.10 -18.02 -25.39
C SER A 429 -11.29 -18.89 -25.01
N LYS A 430 -11.15 -20.22 -25.05
CA LYS A 430 -12.26 -21.13 -24.71
C LYS A 430 -12.57 -21.19 -23.22
N ARG A 431 -11.73 -20.57 -22.37
CA ARG A 431 -11.96 -20.45 -20.93
C ARG A 431 -11.74 -19.01 -20.48
N GLU A 432 -10.72 -18.71 -19.68
CA GLU A 432 -10.43 -17.36 -19.21
C GLU A 432 -9.40 -16.63 -20.09
N GLY A 433 -9.52 -15.31 -20.19
CA GLY A 433 -8.45 -14.46 -20.70
C GLY A 433 -7.26 -14.46 -19.74
N VAL A 434 -7.50 -14.10 -18.47
CA VAL A 434 -6.50 -14.15 -17.40
C VAL A 434 -7.07 -14.91 -16.20
N PHE A 435 -6.32 -15.89 -15.69
CA PHE A 435 -6.64 -16.60 -14.45
C PHE A 435 -5.58 -16.33 -13.37
N VAL A 436 -6.03 -15.94 -12.18
CA VAL A 436 -5.21 -15.57 -11.03
C VAL A 436 -5.54 -16.47 -9.84
N THR A 437 -4.55 -17.08 -9.20
CA THR A 437 -4.76 -17.99 -8.06
C THR A 437 -3.63 -17.96 -7.03
N GLY A 438 -3.78 -18.73 -5.96
CA GLY A 438 -2.80 -18.79 -4.87
C GLY A 438 -2.80 -17.51 -4.06
N THR A 439 -1.62 -16.93 -3.82
CA THR A 439 -1.42 -15.64 -3.11
C THR A 439 -0.98 -14.53 -4.06
N ALA A 440 -1.28 -14.66 -5.36
CA ALA A 440 -0.83 -13.71 -6.38
C ALA A 440 -1.32 -12.28 -6.11
N ILE A 441 -0.53 -11.30 -6.55
CA ILE A 441 -0.82 -9.86 -6.42
C ILE A 441 -0.57 -9.10 -7.74
N PRO A 442 -1.18 -9.49 -8.87
CA PRO A 442 -0.89 -8.88 -10.16
C PRO A 442 -1.49 -7.46 -10.28
N GLN A 443 -0.89 -6.66 -11.17
CA GLN A 443 -1.51 -5.46 -11.74
C GLN A 443 -1.99 -5.75 -13.16
N ILE A 444 -3.30 -5.76 -13.37
CA ILE A 444 -3.95 -5.95 -14.67
C ILE A 444 -4.54 -4.62 -15.11
N LEU A 445 -3.87 -3.94 -16.05
CA LEU A 445 -4.08 -2.52 -16.33
C LEU A 445 -4.44 -2.27 -17.80
N THR A 446 -5.40 -1.38 -18.05
CA THR A 446 -5.65 -0.78 -19.38
C THR A 446 -5.69 -1.78 -20.55
N SER A 447 -6.21 -2.99 -20.30
CA SER A 447 -6.25 -4.09 -21.26
C SER A 447 -7.68 -4.36 -21.74
N HIS A 448 -7.80 -5.07 -22.86
CA HIS A 448 -9.08 -5.39 -23.49
C HIS A 448 -9.35 -6.89 -23.46
N PHE A 449 -10.49 -7.29 -22.90
CA PHE A 449 -10.94 -8.67 -22.84
C PHE A 449 -12.20 -8.81 -23.68
N GLU A 450 -12.21 -9.69 -24.68
CA GLU A 450 -13.37 -9.84 -25.56
C GLU A 450 -13.62 -11.27 -26.01
N LYS A 451 -14.89 -11.70 -26.06
CA LYS A 451 -15.28 -12.99 -26.66
C LYS A 451 -14.64 -14.24 -26.05
N ASN A 452 -14.14 -14.14 -24.81
CA ASN A 452 -13.66 -15.30 -24.06
C ASN A 452 -14.86 -16.12 -23.58
N ALA A 453 -14.90 -17.41 -23.91
CA ALA A 453 -16.08 -18.25 -23.70
C ALA A 453 -16.41 -18.47 -22.21
N GLY A 454 -15.39 -18.45 -21.35
CA GLY A 454 -15.52 -18.47 -19.89
C GLY A 454 -15.56 -17.06 -19.33
N ASN A 455 -14.43 -16.59 -18.79
CA ASN A 455 -14.35 -15.30 -18.11
C ASN A 455 -13.36 -14.35 -18.81
N GLY A 456 -13.55 -13.04 -18.70
CA GLY A 456 -12.49 -12.10 -19.02
C GLY A 456 -11.32 -12.30 -18.06
N ILE A 457 -11.58 -12.08 -16.77
CA ILE A 457 -10.63 -12.28 -15.67
C ILE A 457 -11.28 -13.17 -14.60
N ALA A 458 -10.53 -14.14 -14.06
CA ALA A 458 -10.95 -14.90 -12.89
C ALA A 458 -9.88 -14.89 -11.79
N LEU A 459 -10.30 -14.69 -10.55
CA LEU A 459 -9.43 -14.69 -9.36
C LEU A 459 -9.94 -15.68 -8.32
N ALA A 460 -9.04 -16.52 -7.82
CA ALA A 460 -9.30 -17.56 -6.84
C ALA A 460 -8.25 -17.60 -5.72
N GLY A 461 -8.40 -18.53 -4.78
CA GLY A 461 -7.48 -18.70 -3.65
C GLY A 461 -7.53 -17.50 -2.70
N ASN A 462 -6.36 -16.99 -2.35
CA ASN A 462 -6.15 -15.78 -1.54
C ASN A 462 -5.56 -14.64 -2.39
N ALA A 463 -5.79 -14.67 -3.71
CA ALA A 463 -5.25 -13.69 -4.62
C ALA A 463 -5.74 -12.28 -4.27
N LYS A 464 -4.81 -11.34 -4.27
CA LYS A 464 -5.07 -9.90 -4.18
C LYS A 464 -4.56 -9.26 -5.47
N GLY A 465 -4.44 -7.94 -5.50
CA GLY A 465 -3.93 -7.23 -6.67
C GLY A 465 -4.93 -6.21 -7.21
N GLU A 466 -4.58 -5.63 -8.35
CA GLU A 466 -5.27 -4.48 -8.91
C GLU A 466 -5.75 -4.78 -10.34
N ILE A 467 -7.02 -4.52 -10.60
CA ILE A 467 -7.66 -4.63 -11.91
C ILE A 467 -8.18 -3.25 -12.25
N ARG A 468 -7.46 -2.50 -13.09
CA ARG A 468 -7.75 -1.09 -13.34
C ARG A 468 -7.77 -0.67 -14.80
N GLY A 469 -8.77 0.12 -15.19
CA GLY A 469 -8.81 0.75 -16.51
C GLY A 469 -9.09 -0.22 -17.68
N ASN A 470 -9.52 -1.44 -17.40
CA ASN A 470 -9.72 -2.46 -18.44
C ASN A 470 -11.09 -2.35 -19.10
N LYS A 471 -11.18 -2.80 -20.36
CA LYS A 471 -12.44 -2.99 -21.08
C LYS A 471 -12.74 -4.48 -21.16
N LEU A 472 -13.94 -4.90 -20.74
CA LEU A 472 -14.33 -6.31 -20.75
C LEU A 472 -15.71 -6.46 -21.42
N GLN A 473 -15.76 -7.17 -22.55
CA GLN A 473 -16.97 -7.34 -23.34
C GLN A 473 -17.17 -8.74 -23.93
N ASP A 474 -18.42 -9.09 -24.26
CA ASP A 474 -18.78 -10.34 -24.94
C ASP A 474 -18.22 -11.62 -24.28
N THR A 475 -17.96 -11.61 -22.97
CA THR A 475 -17.48 -12.79 -22.23
C THR A 475 -18.62 -13.47 -21.45
N GLY A 476 -18.40 -14.69 -20.95
CA GLY A 476 -19.33 -15.32 -20.01
C GLY A 476 -19.45 -14.49 -18.73
N PHE A 477 -18.40 -14.41 -17.92
CA PHE A 477 -18.32 -13.42 -16.83
C PHE A 477 -17.19 -12.44 -17.10
N ALA A 478 -17.44 -11.14 -17.02
CA ALA A 478 -16.37 -10.18 -17.25
C ALA A 478 -15.26 -10.36 -16.19
N ILE A 479 -15.65 -10.33 -14.91
CA ILE A 479 -14.76 -10.62 -13.78
C ILE A 479 -15.44 -11.61 -12.83
N ALA A 480 -14.77 -12.72 -12.54
CA ALA A 480 -15.18 -13.67 -11.51
C ALA A 480 -14.19 -13.65 -10.33
N VAL A 481 -14.67 -13.44 -9.11
CA VAL A 481 -13.86 -13.49 -7.89
C VAL A 481 -14.44 -14.55 -6.96
N GLN A 482 -13.61 -15.49 -6.52
CA GLN A 482 -14.03 -16.65 -5.73
C GLN A 482 -13.06 -16.93 -4.57
N ALA A 483 -13.42 -17.90 -3.73
CA ALA A 483 -12.67 -18.26 -2.53
C ALA A 483 -12.46 -17.03 -1.61
N SER A 484 -11.24 -16.76 -1.16
CA SER A 484 -10.90 -15.65 -0.26
C SER A 484 -10.19 -14.49 -0.98
N ALA A 485 -10.31 -14.43 -2.31
CA ALA A 485 -9.67 -13.38 -3.10
C ALA A 485 -10.25 -12.00 -2.77
N ALA A 486 -9.38 -10.99 -2.74
CA ALA A 486 -9.71 -9.62 -2.36
C ALA A 486 -8.98 -8.57 -3.22
N PRO A 487 -9.23 -8.52 -4.54
CA PRO A 487 -8.64 -7.53 -5.43
C PRO A 487 -9.29 -6.14 -5.30
N LEU A 488 -8.53 -5.10 -5.67
CA LEU A 488 -9.08 -3.78 -6.01
C LEU A 488 -9.51 -3.80 -7.49
N ILE A 489 -10.79 -3.54 -7.74
CA ILE A 489 -11.36 -3.45 -9.09
C ILE A 489 -11.79 -2.00 -9.30
N SER A 490 -11.05 -1.27 -10.13
CA SER A 490 -11.29 0.17 -10.32
C SER A 490 -11.28 0.67 -11.75
N ASP A 491 -12.09 1.68 -12.07
CA ASP A 491 -12.08 2.37 -13.37
C ASP A 491 -12.23 1.42 -14.60
N ASN A 492 -12.87 0.25 -14.45
CA ASN A 492 -13.07 -0.68 -15.57
C ASN A 492 -14.40 -0.40 -16.28
N HIS A 493 -14.44 -0.68 -17.57
CA HIS A 493 -15.65 -0.65 -18.39
C HIS A 493 -16.07 -2.08 -18.73
N ILE A 494 -17.18 -2.53 -18.17
CA ILE A 494 -17.68 -3.91 -18.23
C ILE A 494 -19.04 -3.90 -18.92
N TYR A 495 -19.12 -4.44 -20.14
CA TYR A 495 -20.33 -4.33 -20.94
C TYR A 495 -20.59 -5.50 -21.89
N ASN A 496 -21.85 -5.78 -22.23
CA ASN A 496 -22.25 -6.85 -23.15
C ASN A 496 -21.79 -8.27 -22.76
N ASN A 497 -21.46 -8.51 -21.50
CA ASN A 497 -21.14 -9.86 -21.02
C ASN A 497 -22.41 -10.61 -20.63
N ARG A 498 -22.35 -11.94 -20.44
CA ARG A 498 -23.49 -12.65 -19.83
C ARG A 498 -23.75 -12.11 -18.41
N THR A 499 -22.71 -11.96 -17.59
CA THR A 499 -22.78 -11.23 -16.31
C THR A 499 -21.54 -10.35 -16.17
N GLY A 500 -21.70 -9.14 -15.61
CA GLY A 500 -20.57 -8.23 -15.39
C GLY A 500 -19.57 -8.77 -14.37
N LEU A 501 -19.93 -8.77 -13.09
CA LEU A 501 -19.11 -9.33 -12.01
C LEU A 501 -19.85 -10.44 -11.27
N VAL A 502 -19.13 -11.53 -10.97
CA VAL A 502 -19.63 -12.63 -10.13
C VAL A 502 -18.70 -12.84 -8.95
N LEU A 503 -19.22 -12.65 -7.73
CA LEU A 503 -18.48 -12.77 -6.48
C LEU A 503 -19.01 -13.95 -5.68
N SER A 504 -18.12 -14.85 -5.26
CA SER A 504 -18.47 -16.09 -4.58
C SER A 504 -17.47 -16.47 -3.49
N GLY A 505 -17.75 -17.55 -2.76
CA GLY A 505 -16.93 -17.99 -1.63
C GLY A 505 -17.02 -17.00 -0.48
N SER A 506 -15.87 -16.58 0.05
CA SER A 506 -15.70 -15.55 1.09
C SER A 506 -14.92 -14.34 0.55
N SER A 507 -15.07 -14.06 -0.75
CA SER A 507 -14.30 -13.02 -1.44
C SER A 507 -14.69 -11.63 -0.96
N LYS A 508 -13.70 -10.73 -0.91
CA LYS A 508 -13.86 -9.36 -0.39
C LYS A 508 -13.23 -8.32 -1.32
N PRO A 509 -13.64 -8.22 -2.59
CA PRO A 509 -13.09 -7.23 -3.50
C PRO A 509 -13.56 -5.82 -3.13
N VAL A 510 -12.74 -4.83 -3.50
CA VAL A 510 -13.07 -3.40 -3.37
C VAL A 510 -13.42 -2.86 -4.75
N LEU A 511 -14.63 -2.33 -4.94
CA LEU A 511 -15.09 -1.83 -6.25
C LEU A 511 -15.14 -0.29 -6.24
N ARG A 512 -14.38 0.35 -7.14
CA ARG A 512 -14.36 1.81 -7.27
C ARG A 512 -14.51 2.28 -8.73
N LYS A 513 -15.38 3.26 -9.00
CA LYS A 513 -15.45 3.97 -10.30
C LYS A 513 -15.61 3.07 -11.53
N ASN A 514 -16.18 1.87 -11.40
CA ASN A 514 -16.41 0.98 -12.55
C ASN A 514 -17.70 1.36 -13.28
N LEU A 515 -17.69 1.30 -14.62
CA LEU A 515 -18.87 1.41 -15.46
C LEU A 515 -19.32 0.01 -15.90
N ILE A 516 -20.46 -0.44 -15.41
CA ILE A 516 -20.99 -1.80 -15.60
C ILE A 516 -22.36 -1.71 -16.26
N GLU A 517 -22.43 -1.97 -17.57
CA GLU A 517 -23.63 -1.68 -18.35
C GLU A 517 -23.94 -2.70 -19.45
N ASN A 518 -25.22 -2.79 -19.85
CA ASN A 518 -25.64 -3.60 -20.99
C ASN A 518 -25.25 -5.09 -20.92
N ASN A 519 -25.04 -5.65 -19.71
CA ASN A 519 -24.80 -7.08 -19.57
C ASN A 519 -26.12 -7.85 -19.72
N LEU A 520 -26.09 -9.05 -20.32
CA LEU A 520 -27.30 -9.82 -20.68
C LEU A 520 -28.10 -10.27 -19.45
N GLN A 521 -27.42 -10.50 -18.32
CA GLN A 521 -28.02 -10.85 -17.03
C GLN A 521 -27.74 -9.73 -16.03
N ASP A 522 -26.93 -9.99 -15.01
CA ASP A 522 -26.72 -9.05 -13.93
C ASP A 522 -25.46 -8.19 -14.14
N GLY A 523 -25.46 -6.97 -13.59
CA GLY A 523 -24.25 -6.14 -13.50
C GLY A 523 -23.27 -6.70 -12.47
N LEU A 524 -23.76 -6.93 -11.24
CA LEU A 524 -23.04 -7.60 -10.16
C LEU A 524 -23.90 -8.70 -9.54
N THR A 525 -23.37 -9.91 -9.43
CA THR A 525 -23.96 -11.03 -8.70
C THR A 525 -23.07 -11.40 -7.51
N VAL A 526 -23.62 -11.36 -6.29
CA VAL A 526 -22.95 -11.79 -5.06
C VAL A 526 -23.60 -13.06 -4.54
N ILE A 527 -22.83 -14.11 -4.31
CA ILE A 527 -23.31 -15.41 -3.80
C ILE A 527 -22.46 -15.89 -2.61
N ALA A 528 -23.05 -16.78 -1.80
CA ALA A 528 -22.42 -17.36 -0.61
C ALA A 528 -22.04 -16.30 0.45
N ASP A 529 -20.79 -16.30 0.92
CA ASP A 529 -20.27 -15.43 1.97
C ASP A 529 -19.42 -14.28 1.39
N ALA A 530 -19.52 -14.03 0.09
CA ALA A 530 -18.85 -12.92 -0.57
C ALA A 530 -19.38 -11.58 -0.03
N PHE A 531 -18.47 -10.66 0.23
CA PHE A 531 -18.78 -9.37 0.85
C PHE A 531 -17.96 -8.25 0.18
N PRO A 532 -18.38 -7.78 -0.99
CA PRO A 532 -17.72 -6.67 -1.67
C PRO A 532 -17.87 -5.36 -0.91
N ASP A 533 -16.82 -4.55 -0.98
CA ASP A 533 -16.88 -3.14 -0.59
C ASP A 533 -17.39 -2.31 -1.78
N LEU A 534 -18.64 -1.85 -1.68
CA LEU A 534 -19.31 -0.94 -2.62
C LEU A 534 -19.26 0.53 -2.14
N GLY A 535 -18.26 0.89 -1.36
CA GLY A 535 -18.02 2.25 -0.90
C GLY A 535 -18.52 2.53 0.51
N SER A 536 -18.00 3.61 1.05
CA SER A 536 -18.35 4.19 2.33
C SER A 536 -18.55 5.71 2.18
N PRO A 537 -19.11 6.41 3.18
CA PRO A 537 -19.25 7.85 3.11
C PRO A 537 -17.92 8.63 2.97
N GLN A 538 -16.78 8.07 3.38
CA GLN A 538 -15.44 8.67 3.19
C GLN A 538 -14.72 8.23 1.92
N ASP A 539 -15.14 7.10 1.34
CA ASP A 539 -14.55 6.51 0.14
C ASP A 539 -15.70 6.00 -0.74
N ALA A 540 -16.32 6.93 -1.45
CA ALA A 540 -17.47 6.67 -2.30
C ALA A 540 -17.14 5.62 -3.36
N GLY A 541 -18.05 4.66 -3.54
CA GLY A 541 -17.87 3.59 -4.51
C GLY A 541 -17.73 4.13 -5.93
N GLY A 542 -18.53 5.13 -6.33
CA GLY A 542 -18.44 5.75 -7.65
C GLY A 542 -18.78 4.81 -8.82
N ASN A 543 -19.25 3.59 -8.54
CA ASN A 543 -19.57 2.63 -9.58
C ASN A 543 -20.92 2.98 -10.23
N ILE A 544 -21.03 2.76 -11.54
CA ILE A 544 -22.23 3.02 -12.32
C ILE A 544 -22.73 1.69 -12.86
N PHE A 545 -23.93 1.30 -12.47
CA PHE A 545 -24.65 0.14 -12.97
C PHE A 545 -25.89 0.61 -13.73
N ARG A 546 -26.01 0.25 -15.01
CA ARG A 546 -27.19 0.62 -15.81
C ARG A 546 -27.46 -0.36 -16.94
N ASN A 547 -28.72 -0.45 -17.35
CA ASN A 547 -29.15 -1.23 -18.53
C ASN A 547 -28.72 -2.71 -18.49
N ASN A 548 -28.50 -3.29 -17.30
CA ASN A 548 -28.25 -4.73 -17.18
C ASN A 548 -29.58 -5.48 -17.29
N GLY A 549 -29.57 -6.62 -18.00
CA GLY A 549 -30.79 -7.27 -18.48
C GLY A 549 -31.69 -7.85 -17.39
N LYS A 550 -31.12 -8.38 -16.30
CA LYS A 550 -31.88 -8.93 -15.16
C LYS A 550 -31.88 -7.99 -13.95
N TYR A 551 -30.70 -7.67 -13.41
CA TYR A 551 -30.55 -6.75 -12.29
C TYR A 551 -29.23 -5.96 -12.41
N ASP A 552 -29.21 -4.71 -11.97
CA ASP A 552 -27.96 -3.96 -11.80
C ASP A 552 -27.09 -4.60 -10.71
N VAL A 553 -27.70 -4.94 -9.58
CA VAL A 553 -27.06 -5.70 -8.49
C VAL A 553 -28.00 -6.78 -7.98
N GLN A 554 -27.52 -8.01 -7.97
CA GLN A 554 -28.15 -9.17 -7.35
C GLN A 554 -27.30 -9.64 -6.17
N ASN A 555 -27.80 -9.45 -4.95
CA ASN A 555 -27.26 -10.04 -3.73
C ASN A 555 -28.03 -11.31 -3.37
N ALA A 556 -27.45 -12.46 -3.69
CA ALA A 556 -27.89 -13.77 -3.22
C ALA A 556 -26.97 -14.31 -2.10
N GLY A 557 -26.13 -13.45 -1.51
CA GLY A 557 -25.28 -13.75 -0.37
C GLY A 557 -26.00 -13.58 0.98
N LYS A 558 -25.29 -13.92 2.07
CA LYS A 558 -25.85 -13.85 3.42
C LYS A 558 -25.92 -12.43 4.00
N PHE A 559 -25.02 -11.54 3.58
CA PHE A 559 -24.85 -10.22 4.18
C PHE A 559 -25.61 -9.14 3.41
N THR A 560 -26.10 -8.12 4.11
CA THR A 560 -26.64 -6.91 3.46
C THR A 560 -25.49 -6.11 2.85
N LEU A 561 -25.58 -5.81 1.55
CA LEU A 561 -24.59 -4.96 0.88
C LEU A 561 -24.92 -3.50 1.15
N VAL A 562 -23.95 -2.73 1.63
CA VAL A 562 -24.09 -1.27 1.78
C VAL A 562 -23.54 -0.61 0.53
N SER A 563 -24.36 0.20 -0.14
CA SER A 563 -23.97 0.89 -1.37
C SER A 563 -23.89 2.39 -1.15
N VAL A 564 -22.68 2.95 -1.19
CA VAL A 564 -22.45 4.39 -0.95
C VAL A 564 -21.76 5.02 -2.15
N GLY A 565 -22.38 6.06 -2.71
CA GLY A 565 -21.82 6.82 -3.83
C GLY A 565 -21.83 6.07 -5.16
N ASN A 566 -22.63 5.01 -5.31
CA ASN A 566 -22.82 4.30 -6.58
C ASN A 566 -24.11 4.75 -7.27
N GLN A 567 -24.11 4.74 -8.59
CA GLN A 567 -25.30 4.91 -9.40
C GLN A 567 -25.88 3.53 -9.71
N ILE A 568 -26.90 3.10 -8.96
CA ILE A 568 -27.59 1.83 -9.13
C ILE A 568 -29.08 2.13 -9.13
N ASN A 569 -29.86 1.55 -10.04
CA ASN A 569 -31.30 1.69 -9.99
C ASN A 569 -31.87 0.76 -8.89
N PRO A 570 -32.44 1.28 -7.78
CA PRO A 570 -32.91 0.44 -6.67
C PRO A 570 -34.04 -0.50 -7.09
N THR A 571 -34.87 -0.11 -8.07
CA THR A 571 -35.96 -0.97 -8.58
C THR A 571 -35.43 -2.11 -9.46
N ASN A 572 -34.19 -2.02 -9.92
CA ASN A 572 -33.52 -3.02 -10.74
C ASN A 572 -32.50 -3.81 -9.91
N THR A 573 -32.77 -4.04 -8.63
CA THR A 573 -31.91 -4.84 -7.75
C THR A 573 -32.66 -6.00 -7.11
N LYS A 574 -31.93 -7.02 -6.67
CA LYS A 574 -32.49 -8.19 -5.99
C LYS A 574 -31.65 -8.55 -4.77
N GLY A 575 -32.32 -8.80 -3.64
CA GLY A 575 -31.68 -9.18 -2.37
C GLY A 575 -31.43 -7.99 -1.45
N ASN A 576 -30.79 -8.24 -0.30
CA ASN A 576 -30.61 -7.25 0.74
C ASN A 576 -29.50 -6.25 0.37
N ILE A 577 -29.90 -5.06 -0.07
CA ILE A 577 -28.98 -3.97 -0.42
C ILE A 577 -29.49 -2.71 0.27
N ASP A 578 -28.61 -2.06 1.02
CA ASP A 578 -28.89 -0.82 1.73
C ASP A 578 -28.40 0.38 0.90
N PHE A 579 -29.38 1.17 0.43
CA PHE A 579 -29.16 2.43 -0.28
C PHE A 579 -29.40 3.67 0.62
N SER A 580 -29.64 3.50 1.92
CA SER A 580 -29.98 4.60 2.83
C SER A 580 -28.86 5.63 3.00
N ALA A 581 -27.63 5.31 2.58
CA ALA A 581 -26.50 6.22 2.47
C ALA A 581 -26.41 6.96 1.11
N ASN A 582 -27.37 6.76 0.20
CA ASN A 582 -27.31 7.17 -1.21
C ASN A 582 -28.41 8.19 -1.61
N VAL A 583 -29.04 8.87 -0.64
CA VAL A 583 -30.07 9.88 -0.91
C VAL A 583 -29.45 11.16 -1.48
N THR A 584 -29.65 11.35 -2.79
CA THR A 584 -29.57 12.64 -3.46
C THR A 584 -30.83 13.46 -3.12
N PRO A 585 -30.72 14.71 -2.61
CA PRO A 585 -31.89 15.57 -2.48
C PRO A 585 -32.31 16.10 -3.87
N SER A 586 -33.55 15.80 -4.24
CA SER A 586 -34.28 16.45 -5.33
C SER A 586 -34.35 17.97 -5.11
N PRO A 587 -34.22 18.83 -6.14
CA PRO A 587 -34.34 20.27 -5.97
C PRO A 587 -35.78 20.64 -5.60
N SER A 588 -35.98 21.12 -4.38
CA SER A 588 -37.24 21.76 -3.96
C SER A 588 -37.37 23.14 -4.63
N PRO A 589 -38.56 23.55 -5.10
CA PRO A 589 -38.73 24.75 -5.92
C PRO A 589 -38.35 26.02 -5.16
N SER A 590 -37.60 26.88 -5.86
CA SER A 590 -37.16 28.19 -5.37
C SER A 590 -38.37 29.07 -5.03
N PRO A 591 -38.46 29.67 -3.83
CA PRO A 591 -39.44 30.71 -3.57
C PRO A 591 -39.06 32.00 -4.31
N SER A 592 -40.07 32.61 -4.92
CA SER A 592 -40.03 33.90 -5.63
C SER A 592 -39.57 35.05 -4.71
N PRO A 593 -38.79 36.04 -5.19
CA PRO A 593 -38.25 37.11 -4.34
C PRO A 593 -39.33 38.14 -4.00
N SER A 594 -39.36 38.59 -2.74
CA SER A 594 -40.10 39.77 -2.28
C SER A 594 -39.12 40.96 -2.12
N PRO A 595 -39.56 42.21 -2.30
CA PRO A 595 -38.79 43.27 -2.94
C PRO A 595 -37.77 43.94 -2.02
N SER A 596 -36.66 44.36 -2.64
CA SER A 596 -35.64 45.22 -2.05
C SER A 596 -36.05 46.69 -2.12
N PRO A 597 -35.90 47.50 -1.06
CA PRO A 597 -35.98 48.95 -1.17
C PRO A 597 -34.68 49.52 -1.78
N SER A 598 -34.86 50.39 -2.79
CA SER A 598 -33.83 51.23 -3.42
C SER A 598 -33.97 52.68 -2.91
N PRO A 599 -33.12 53.64 -3.30
CA PRO A 599 -31.83 53.98 -2.71
C PRO A 599 -31.81 55.43 -2.15
N SER A 600 -30.72 55.85 -1.48
CA SER A 600 -30.42 57.27 -1.28
C SER A 600 -28.92 57.54 -1.42
N PRO A 601 -28.50 58.73 -1.90
CA PRO A 601 -27.40 58.88 -2.84
C PRO A 601 -26.02 59.10 -2.23
N SER A 602 -25.03 58.75 -3.04
CA SER A 602 -23.60 59.00 -2.88
C SER A 602 -23.24 60.48 -3.09
N PRO A 603 -22.18 60.96 -2.42
CA PRO A 603 -21.23 61.88 -3.01
C PRO A 603 -19.90 61.18 -3.36
N SER A 604 -19.29 61.66 -4.43
CA SER A 604 -17.96 61.37 -4.99
C SER A 604 -17.47 62.67 -5.66
N PRO A 605 -16.19 62.91 -6.00
CA PRO A 605 -14.90 62.42 -5.49
C PRO A 605 -13.90 63.56 -5.17
N SER A 606 -12.75 63.26 -4.54
CA SER A 606 -11.50 64.03 -4.70
C SER A 606 -10.27 63.26 -4.17
N PRO A 607 -9.03 63.60 -4.58
CA PRO A 607 -8.17 62.77 -5.40
C PRO A 607 -7.16 61.91 -4.63
N SER A 608 -6.64 60.93 -5.36
CA SER A 608 -5.58 59.99 -5.00
C SER A 608 -4.25 60.67 -4.66
N PRO A 609 -3.55 60.24 -3.59
CA PRO A 609 -2.10 60.18 -3.55
C PRO A 609 -1.58 58.76 -3.81
N SER A 610 -0.48 58.71 -4.57
CA SER A 610 0.39 57.57 -4.86
C SER A 610 0.94 56.90 -3.58
N PRO A 611 1.48 55.67 -3.66
CA PRO A 611 1.50 54.71 -2.55
C PRO A 611 2.50 55.12 -1.47
N THR A 612 2.02 55.13 -0.23
CA THR A 612 2.90 55.09 0.95
C THR A 612 3.15 53.61 1.27
N PRO A 613 4.41 53.18 1.50
CA PRO A 613 4.70 51.79 1.83
C PRO A 613 3.95 51.39 3.10
N THR A 614 3.11 50.37 3.00
CA THR A 614 2.52 49.71 4.17
C THR A 614 3.66 49.25 5.07
N PRO A 615 3.64 49.56 6.37
CA PRO A 615 4.72 49.21 7.28
C PRO A 615 4.95 47.71 7.26
N THR A 616 6.20 47.32 7.04
CA THR A 616 6.70 45.98 7.39
C THR A 616 6.25 45.67 8.82
N PRO A 617 5.53 44.57 9.07
CA PRO A 617 5.20 44.17 10.43
C PRO A 617 6.50 44.02 11.22
N PRO A 618 6.57 44.50 12.47
CA PRO A 618 7.73 44.26 13.32
C PRO A 618 7.99 42.75 13.40
N PRO A 619 9.25 42.31 13.59
CA PRO A 619 9.53 40.90 13.86
C PRO A 619 8.84 40.51 15.16
N GLY A 620 7.70 39.83 15.06
CA GLY A 620 7.01 39.27 16.20
C GLY A 620 7.93 38.26 16.87
N SER A 621 8.42 38.64 18.05
CA SER A 621 9.03 37.77 19.04
C SER A 621 8.15 36.52 19.25
N ASP A 622 8.79 35.36 19.28
CA ASP A 622 8.17 34.04 19.19
C ASP A 622 7.06 33.82 20.23
N ARG A 623 5.79 33.80 19.77
CA ARG A 623 4.62 33.44 20.58
C ARG A 623 4.64 31.99 21.07
N PHE A 624 5.34 31.12 20.36
CA PHE A 624 5.54 29.73 20.75
C PHE A 624 7.03 29.41 20.76
N SER A 625 7.51 28.85 21.87
CA SER A 625 8.94 28.60 22.10
C SER A 625 9.53 27.50 21.20
N ASP A 626 8.68 26.67 20.60
CA ASP A 626 9.05 25.46 19.86
C ASP A 626 8.89 25.58 18.34
N ILE A 627 8.65 26.79 17.82
CA ILE A 627 8.60 27.06 16.38
C ILE A 627 9.74 27.95 15.87
N THR A 628 10.67 28.36 16.74
CA THR A 628 11.85 29.12 16.35
C THR A 628 12.71 28.28 15.40
N GLY A 629 12.94 28.79 14.18
CA GLY A 629 13.65 28.05 13.13
C GLY A 629 12.85 26.91 12.48
N HIS A 630 11.58 26.71 12.85
CA HIS A 630 10.74 25.67 12.26
C HIS A 630 10.22 26.08 10.87
N TRP A 631 10.23 25.17 9.90
CA TRP A 631 9.86 25.45 8.51
C TRP A 631 8.41 25.96 8.36
N ALA A 632 7.53 25.54 9.26
CA ALA A 632 6.12 25.93 9.26
C ALA A 632 5.82 27.24 10.02
N ARG A 633 6.84 27.91 10.59
CA ARG A 633 6.69 29.06 11.50
C ARG A 633 5.77 30.13 10.91
N GLU A 634 5.99 30.51 9.65
CA GLU A 634 5.22 31.60 9.03
C GLU A 634 3.74 31.25 8.88
N PHE A 635 3.41 30.03 8.45
CA PHE A 635 2.02 29.57 8.35
C PHE A 635 1.33 29.56 9.73
N ILE A 636 2.03 29.08 10.75
CA ILE A 636 1.52 28.98 12.13
C ILE A 636 1.23 30.37 12.69
N VAL A 637 2.16 31.31 12.55
CA VAL A 637 1.99 32.69 13.04
C VAL A 637 0.80 33.36 12.36
N ARG A 638 0.69 33.26 11.03
CA ARG A 638 -0.42 33.89 10.29
C ARG A 638 -1.78 33.31 10.64
N LEU A 639 -1.89 31.98 10.79
CA LEU A 639 -3.15 31.35 11.23
C LEU A 639 -3.50 31.70 12.68
N THR A 640 -2.49 31.96 13.52
CA THR A 640 -2.70 32.43 14.90
C THR A 640 -3.23 33.86 14.91
N ASP A 641 -2.69 34.75 14.07
CA ASP A 641 -3.17 36.12 13.92
C ASP A 641 -4.61 36.19 13.39
N MET A 642 -5.02 35.18 12.61
CA MET A 642 -6.39 34.99 12.15
C MET A 642 -7.32 34.35 13.20
N ASN A 643 -6.82 34.04 14.41
CA ASN A 643 -7.55 33.31 15.46
C ASN A 643 -8.07 31.91 15.06
N ILE A 644 -7.48 31.30 14.02
CA ILE A 644 -7.88 29.96 13.54
C ILE A 644 -7.23 28.87 14.38
N ILE A 645 -5.95 29.04 14.75
CA ILE A 645 -5.20 28.09 15.58
C ILE A 645 -4.72 28.73 16.88
N SER A 646 -4.47 27.89 17.88
CA SER A 646 -3.91 28.29 19.17
C SER A 646 -2.89 27.25 19.65
N GLY A 647 -1.92 27.70 20.44
CA GLY A 647 -0.99 26.82 21.15
C GLY A 647 -1.55 26.36 22.50
N PHE A 648 -0.66 25.79 23.29
CA PHE A 648 -0.94 25.21 24.61
C PHE A 648 -0.66 26.23 25.73
N PRO A 649 -1.23 26.04 26.94
CA PRO A 649 -0.99 26.93 28.08
C PRO A 649 0.47 27.04 28.52
N ASP A 650 1.30 26.06 28.16
CA ASP A 650 2.74 26.01 28.42
C ASP A 650 3.58 26.90 27.46
N GLY A 651 2.93 27.60 26.52
CA GLY A 651 3.59 28.47 25.55
C GLY A 651 4.17 27.72 24.34
N THR A 652 3.80 26.45 24.12
CA THR A 652 4.22 25.66 22.95
C THR A 652 3.10 25.57 21.89
N PHE A 653 3.47 25.32 20.63
CA PHE A 653 2.53 24.97 19.57
C PHE A 653 2.46 23.46 19.31
N ARG A 654 3.55 22.74 19.57
CA ARG A 654 3.80 21.32 19.32
C ARG A 654 3.68 20.97 17.83
N PRO A 655 4.51 21.56 16.95
CA PRO A 655 4.38 21.44 15.51
C PRO A 655 4.49 20.01 14.96
N ASN A 656 5.20 19.14 15.68
CA ASN A 656 5.47 17.76 15.27
C ASN A 656 4.48 16.73 15.84
N GLU A 657 3.53 17.13 16.69
CA GLU A 657 2.49 16.22 17.17
C GLU A 657 1.45 15.95 16.07
N ASN A 658 0.93 14.72 16.05
CA ASN A 658 -0.13 14.31 15.14
C ASN A 658 -1.47 14.93 15.53
N LEU A 659 -2.37 15.07 14.56
CA LEU A 659 -3.68 15.68 14.74
C LEU A 659 -4.80 14.63 14.69
N THR A 660 -5.70 14.65 15.68
CA THR A 660 -6.88 13.78 15.65
C THR A 660 -7.98 14.30 14.72
N ARG A 661 -8.89 13.41 14.31
CA ARG A 661 -10.07 13.76 13.51
C ARG A 661 -10.95 14.84 14.15
N ALA A 662 -11.14 14.81 15.47
CA ALA A 662 -11.90 15.83 16.18
C ALA A 662 -11.18 17.19 16.20
N GLN A 663 -9.86 17.19 16.39
CA GLN A 663 -9.05 18.42 16.33
C GLN A 663 -9.07 19.03 14.93
N HIS A 664 -9.03 18.20 13.89
CA HIS A 664 -9.19 18.66 12.51
C HIS A 664 -10.57 19.26 12.25
N ALA A 665 -11.64 18.63 12.72
CA ALA A 665 -13.00 19.19 12.61
C ALA A 665 -13.09 20.58 13.26
N ALA A 666 -12.50 20.76 14.44
CA ALA A 666 -12.46 22.05 15.13
C ALA A 666 -11.66 23.12 14.37
N LEU A 667 -10.53 22.74 13.75
CA LEU A 667 -9.75 23.64 12.89
C LEU A 667 -10.56 24.11 11.68
N LEU A 668 -11.21 23.17 11.00
CA LEU A 668 -12.03 23.47 9.84
C LEU A 668 -13.19 24.40 10.20
N ALA A 669 -13.89 24.14 11.32
CA ALA A 669 -15.03 24.93 11.78
C ALA A 669 -14.64 26.37 12.15
N LYS A 670 -13.38 26.60 12.55
CA LYS A 670 -12.83 27.94 12.76
C LYS A 670 -12.41 28.62 11.46
N ALA A 671 -11.90 27.86 10.49
CA ALA A 671 -11.32 28.40 9.26
C ALA A 671 -12.37 28.72 8.18
N PHE A 672 -13.49 28.01 8.16
CA PHE A 672 -14.48 28.09 7.08
C PHE A 672 -15.90 28.24 7.61
N ASP A 673 -16.69 29.05 6.90
CA ASP A 673 -18.14 29.06 7.09
C ASP A 673 -18.74 27.75 6.54
N MET A 674 -19.35 26.97 7.43
CA MET A 674 -19.81 25.60 7.19
C MET A 674 -21.32 25.56 6.98
N ALA A 675 -21.74 26.02 5.80
CA ALA A 675 -23.13 25.90 5.37
C ALA A 675 -23.55 24.42 5.29
N PRO A 676 -24.66 24.01 5.92
CA PRO A 676 -25.11 22.63 5.89
C PRO A 676 -25.59 22.24 4.49
N ILE A 677 -25.03 21.14 3.96
CA ILE A 677 -25.44 20.50 2.70
C ILE A 677 -26.20 19.19 2.95
N GLN A 678 -26.15 18.66 4.17
CA GLN A 678 -26.85 17.46 4.62
C GLN A 678 -27.25 17.57 6.10
N GLN A 679 -28.08 16.66 6.58
CA GLN A 679 -28.39 16.55 8.01
C GLN A 679 -27.18 16.02 8.78
N ALA A 680 -27.02 16.48 10.03
CA ALA A 680 -25.96 15.99 10.89
C ALA A 680 -26.19 14.51 11.23
N THR A 681 -25.18 13.67 10.97
CA THR A 681 -25.22 12.26 11.38
C THR A 681 -24.97 12.16 12.88
N ALA A 682 -25.86 11.48 13.60
CA ALA A 682 -25.62 11.15 15.00
C ALA A 682 -24.62 9.99 15.10
N PHE A 683 -23.39 10.30 15.54
CA PHE A 683 -22.33 9.31 15.71
C PHE A 683 -22.39 8.63 17.09
N ARG A 684 -22.26 7.30 17.11
CA ARG A 684 -22.39 6.47 18.33
C ARG A 684 -21.25 6.68 19.33
N ASP A 685 -20.08 7.05 18.84
CA ASP A 685 -18.84 7.23 19.58
C ASP A 685 -18.52 8.72 19.87
N VAL A 686 -19.47 9.62 19.60
CA VAL A 686 -19.38 11.03 19.97
C VAL A 686 -20.41 11.29 21.06
N ALA A 687 -19.96 11.29 22.31
CA ALA A 687 -20.80 11.57 23.47
C ALA A 687 -21.45 12.96 23.35
N ILE A 688 -22.61 13.14 23.97
CA ILE A 688 -23.39 14.39 23.84
C ILE A 688 -22.65 15.62 24.39
N ASP A 689 -21.77 15.39 25.35
CA ASP A 689 -20.90 16.36 26.02
C ASP A 689 -19.46 16.37 25.49
N PHE A 690 -19.18 15.63 24.41
CA PHE A 690 -17.86 15.59 23.80
C PHE A 690 -17.47 17.00 23.30
N TRP A 691 -16.30 17.50 23.72
CA TRP A 691 -15.84 18.87 23.45
C TRP A 691 -15.88 19.25 21.95
N GLY A 692 -15.61 18.29 21.07
CA GLY A 692 -15.57 18.47 19.63
C GLY A 692 -16.91 18.23 18.91
N LYS A 693 -17.99 17.89 19.64
CA LYS A 693 -19.26 17.44 19.05
C LYS A 693 -19.82 18.44 18.03
N MET A 694 -19.90 19.71 18.40
CA MET A 694 -20.43 20.74 17.51
C MET A 694 -19.59 20.88 16.24
N ALA A 695 -18.25 20.89 16.37
CA ALA A 695 -17.36 20.99 15.23
C ALA A 695 -17.45 19.76 14.32
N ILE A 696 -17.59 18.57 14.90
CA ILE A 696 -17.79 17.31 14.17
C ILE A 696 -19.11 17.35 13.38
N GLU A 697 -20.21 17.76 14.02
CA GLU A 697 -21.51 17.90 13.37
C GLU A 697 -21.47 18.93 12.24
N GLN A 698 -20.78 20.06 12.43
CA GLN A 698 -20.59 21.09 11.42
C GLN A 698 -19.75 20.60 10.23
N ALA A 699 -18.60 19.97 10.49
CA ALA A 699 -17.75 19.43 9.46
C ALA A 699 -18.46 18.29 8.69
N ASN A 700 -19.30 17.51 9.38
CA ASN A 700 -20.11 16.47 8.77
C ASN A 700 -21.21 17.03 7.88
N ARG A 701 -22.06 17.92 8.41
CA ARG A 701 -23.16 18.50 7.64
C ARG A 701 -22.69 19.34 6.45
N ALA A 702 -21.48 19.90 6.51
CA ALA A 702 -20.89 20.71 5.43
C ALA A 702 -20.06 19.90 4.43
N GLY A 703 -19.91 18.58 4.63
CA GLY A 703 -19.22 17.69 3.69
C GLY A 703 -17.69 17.72 3.77
N PHE A 704 -17.11 18.31 4.83
CA PHE A 704 -15.67 18.27 5.06
C PHE A 704 -15.22 16.92 5.63
N LEU A 705 -15.97 16.35 6.58
CA LEU A 705 -15.61 15.09 7.25
C LEU A 705 -16.81 14.17 7.38
N ALA A 706 -16.67 12.93 6.92
CA ALA A 706 -17.67 11.89 7.12
C ALA A 706 -17.27 10.92 8.24
N GLY A 707 -18.27 10.33 8.90
CA GLY A 707 -18.11 9.16 9.77
C GLY A 707 -18.26 7.86 8.99
N PHE A 708 -17.91 6.77 9.64
CA PHE A 708 -17.77 5.44 9.06
C PHE A 708 -19.13 4.74 8.90
N PRO A 709 -19.22 3.69 8.04
CA PRO A 709 -20.46 2.96 7.81
C PRO A 709 -21.12 2.37 9.08
N ASP A 710 -20.33 2.12 10.13
CA ASP A 710 -20.78 1.63 11.44
C ASP A 710 -21.44 2.72 12.33
N ARG A 711 -21.62 3.93 11.81
CA ARG A 711 -22.09 5.15 12.51
C ARG A 711 -21.14 5.66 13.59
N THR A 712 -19.84 5.42 13.45
CA THR A 712 -18.79 6.04 14.27
C THR A 712 -18.15 7.24 13.56
N PHE A 713 -17.59 8.20 14.30
CA PHE A 713 -16.77 9.30 13.76
C PHE A 713 -15.28 9.07 13.97
N ARG A 714 -14.91 8.30 15.00
CA ARG A 714 -13.57 8.03 15.54
C ARG A 714 -12.83 9.32 15.90
N PRO A 715 -13.35 10.11 16.87
CA PRO A 715 -12.86 11.46 17.13
C PRO A 715 -11.40 11.52 17.61
N ASN A 716 -10.89 10.45 18.23
CA ASN A 716 -9.54 10.38 18.79
C ASN A 716 -8.53 9.70 17.86
N GLU A 717 -8.96 9.18 16.70
CA GLU A 717 -8.05 8.59 15.71
C GLU A 717 -7.29 9.71 14.98
N ASN A 718 -6.01 9.48 14.69
CA ASN A 718 -5.20 10.42 13.92
C ASN A 718 -5.68 10.48 12.47
N LEU A 719 -5.56 11.66 11.87
CA LEU A 719 -5.86 11.86 10.46
C LEU A 719 -4.59 11.67 9.64
N ASN A 720 -4.65 10.91 8.55
CA ASN A 720 -3.53 10.86 7.63
C ASN A 720 -3.52 12.08 6.68
N ARG A 721 -2.37 12.34 6.07
CA ARG A 721 -2.15 13.52 5.23
C ARG A 721 -3.04 13.56 3.99
N ALA A 722 -3.29 12.42 3.34
CA ALA A 722 -4.23 12.35 2.21
C ALA A 722 -5.66 12.69 2.65
N GLN A 723 -6.14 12.14 3.77
CA GLN A 723 -7.47 12.41 4.31
C GLN A 723 -7.66 13.89 4.67
N ALA A 724 -6.63 14.53 5.24
CA ALA A 724 -6.63 15.96 5.52
C ALA A 724 -6.84 16.80 4.26
N VAL A 725 -6.09 16.51 3.19
CA VAL A 725 -6.24 17.21 1.90
C VAL A 725 -7.61 16.95 1.29
N VAL A 726 -8.04 15.68 1.24
CA VAL A 726 -9.36 15.29 0.71
C VAL A 726 -10.49 16.03 1.42
N SER A 727 -10.42 16.14 2.75
CA SER A 727 -11.45 16.85 3.54
C SER A 727 -11.62 18.31 3.14
N LEU A 728 -10.52 19.02 2.85
CA LEU A 728 -10.51 20.42 2.44
C LEU A 728 -11.05 20.57 1.02
N ILE A 729 -10.57 19.74 0.09
CA ILE A 729 -10.97 19.79 -1.32
C ILE A 729 -12.46 19.47 -1.47
N ASN A 730 -12.94 18.42 -0.79
CA ASN A 730 -14.34 18.01 -0.84
C ASN A 730 -15.25 19.03 -0.17
N GLY A 731 -14.92 19.48 1.05
CA GLY A 731 -15.73 20.45 1.79
C GLY A 731 -15.87 21.79 1.07
N LEU A 732 -14.81 22.24 0.40
CA LEU A 732 -14.82 23.47 -0.40
C LEU A 732 -15.27 23.27 -1.85
N LYS A 733 -15.58 22.02 -2.25
CA LYS A 733 -15.96 21.63 -3.61
C LYS A 733 -14.97 22.14 -4.67
N LEU A 734 -13.68 22.10 -4.35
CA LEU A 734 -12.64 22.54 -5.28
C LEU A 734 -12.46 21.48 -6.37
N THR A 735 -12.37 21.94 -7.61
CA THR A 735 -12.17 21.09 -8.79
C THR A 735 -11.06 21.65 -9.69
N GLY A 736 -10.71 20.90 -10.73
CA GLY A 736 -9.77 21.33 -11.78
C GLY A 736 -8.38 20.70 -11.72
N GLY A 737 -8.14 19.72 -10.84
CA GLY A 737 -6.87 19.00 -10.77
C GLY A 737 -6.61 18.11 -11.99
N ASN A 738 -5.41 18.21 -12.56
CA ASN A 738 -4.93 17.28 -13.58
C ASN A 738 -4.12 16.17 -12.90
N PRO A 739 -4.50 14.87 -13.01
CA PRO A 739 -3.73 13.77 -12.42
C PRO A 739 -2.26 13.72 -12.85
N ASN A 740 -1.90 14.28 -14.01
CA ASN A 740 -0.51 14.35 -14.46
C ASN A 740 0.36 15.28 -13.59
N SER A 741 -0.22 16.23 -12.85
CA SER A 741 0.50 17.07 -11.87
C SER A 741 1.17 16.24 -10.78
N LEU A 742 0.61 15.07 -10.47
CA LEU A 742 1.15 14.14 -9.48
C LEU A 742 2.47 13.50 -9.92
N ASN A 743 2.85 13.64 -11.19
CA ASN A 743 4.14 13.13 -11.68
C ASN A 743 5.35 13.79 -11.01
N GLY A 744 5.16 14.99 -10.42
CA GLY A 744 6.18 15.66 -9.63
C GLY A 744 6.47 15.01 -8.28
N TYR A 745 5.64 14.06 -7.82
CA TYR A 745 5.86 13.34 -6.58
C TYR A 745 6.57 12.00 -6.81
N THR A 746 7.64 11.75 -6.05
CA THR A 746 8.41 10.50 -6.09
C THR A 746 7.64 9.33 -5.48
N ASP A 747 6.75 9.63 -4.53
CA ASP A 747 5.93 8.69 -3.79
C ASP A 747 4.45 8.69 -4.26
N ARG A 748 4.18 9.18 -5.47
CA ARG A 748 2.82 9.22 -6.04
C ARG A 748 2.10 7.87 -6.04
N GLY A 749 2.86 6.76 -6.10
CA GLY A 749 2.31 5.40 -6.03
C GLY A 749 1.69 5.05 -4.67
N GLN A 750 1.98 5.83 -3.61
CA GLN A 750 1.38 5.68 -2.30
C GLN A 750 0.06 6.46 -2.15
N ILE A 751 -0.28 7.31 -3.12
CA ILE A 751 -1.53 8.08 -3.10
C ILE A 751 -2.69 7.10 -3.23
N PRO A 752 -3.59 7.02 -2.23
CA PRO A 752 -4.78 6.19 -2.35
C PRO A 752 -5.63 6.66 -3.54
N SER A 753 -6.22 5.73 -4.28
CA SER A 753 -7.00 6.04 -5.49
C SER A 753 -8.16 7.01 -5.21
N TYR A 754 -8.77 6.93 -4.02
CA TYR A 754 -9.83 7.86 -3.59
C TYR A 754 -9.32 9.31 -3.43
N ALA A 755 -8.03 9.50 -3.19
CA ALA A 755 -7.41 10.80 -2.92
C ALA A 755 -6.75 11.42 -4.16
N THR A 756 -6.58 10.66 -5.24
CA THR A 756 -5.87 11.09 -6.47
C THR A 756 -6.40 12.43 -7.01
N ASP A 757 -7.70 12.55 -7.24
CA ASP A 757 -8.29 13.75 -7.84
C ASP A 757 -8.19 14.96 -6.91
N ALA A 758 -8.37 14.73 -5.60
CA ALA A 758 -8.27 15.77 -4.58
C ALA A 758 -6.84 16.29 -4.44
N ILE A 759 -5.86 15.38 -4.39
CA ILE A 759 -4.45 15.74 -4.30
C ILE A 759 -3.97 16.42 -5.59
N ALA A 760 -4.43 15.98 -6.75
CA ALA A 760 -4.16 16.66 -8.02
C ALA A 760 -4.71 18.09 -8.00
N THR A 761 -5.94 18.27 -7.52
CA THR A 761 -6.56 19.59 -7.38
C THR A 761 -5.82 20.47 -6.39
N ALA A 762 -5.41 19.91 -5.25
CA ALA A 762 -4.61 20.61 -4.25
C ALA A 762 -3.24 21.02 -4.79
N THR A 763 -2.60 20.15 -5.58
CA THR A 763 -1.28 20.40 -6.18
C THR A 763 -1.37 21.55 -7.18
N GLU A 764 -2.31 21.50 -8.12
CA GLU A 764 -2.51 22.56 -9.13
C GLU A 764 -2.88 23.91 -8.51
N ARG A 765 -3.58 23.88 -7.37
CA ARG A 765 -3.95 25.09 -6.62
C ARG A 765 -2.87 25.57 -5.65
N ARG A 766 -1.67 24.99 -5.66
CA ARG A 766 -0.55 25.30 -4.75
C ARG A 766 -0.90 25.17 -3.27
N ILE A 767 -1.85 24.28 -2.95
CA ILE A 767 -2.29 23.98 -1.58
C ILE A 767 -1.29 23.07 -0.85
N ILE A 768 -0.59 22.21 -1.60
CA ILE A 768 0.35 21.26 -1.03
C ILE A 768 1.65 21.95 -0.62
N VAL A 769 2.06 21.72 0.63
CA VAL A 769 3.34 22.16 1.18
C VAL A 769 4.11 20.95 1.69
N ASN A 770 5.22 20.60 1.04
CA ASN A 770 6.00 19.40 1.33
C ASN A 770 7.37 19.77 1.90
N TYR A 771 7.62 19.35 3.13
CA TYR A 771 8.89 19.53 3.84
C TYR A 771 9.47 18.16 4.25
N PRO A 772 10.79 17.96 4.15
CA PRO A 772 11.80 18.90 3.63
C PRO A 772 11.89 18.91 2.10
N THR A 773 11.31 17.92 1.43
CA THR A 773 11.46 17.72 -0.02
C THR A 773 10.14 18.00 -0.74
N ARG A 774 10.12 18.96 -1.68
CA ARG A 774 8.90 19.32 -2.43
C ARG A 774 8.26 18.13 -3.17
N THR A 775 9.08 17.20 -3.63
CA THR A 775 8.65 16.05 -4.44
C THR A 775 8.18 14.85 -3.60
N THR A 776 8.05 14.97 -2.28
CA THR A 776 7.59 13.85 -1.42
C THR A 776 6.35 14.26 -0.65
N LEU A 777 5.22 13.59 -0.93
CA LEU A 777 3.92 13.94 -0.39
C LEU A 777 3.63 13.27 0.98
N ALA A 778 4.13 12.06 1.21
CA ALA A 778 3.85 11.17 2.33
C ALA A 778 2.34 10.96 2.61
N PRO A 779 1.53 10.53 1.62
CA PRO A 779 0.07 10.56 1.69
C PRO A 779 -0.54 9.67 2.78
N GLN A 780 0.13 8.57 3.16
CA GLN A 780 -0.37 7.61 4.15
C GLN A 780 0.10 7.90 5.58
N ARG A 781 1.03 8.86 5.77
CA ARG A 781 1.52 9.22 7.09
C ARG A 781 0.49 10.09 7.83
N ASP A 782 0.37 9.89 9.14
CA ASP A 782 -0.34 10.80 10.03
C ASP A 782 0.14 12.24 9.85
N ILE A 783 -0.82 13.17 9.71
CA ILE A 783 -0.50 14.58 9.51
C ILE A 783 -0.13 15.24 10.84
N THR A 784 0.94 16.04 10.83
CA THR A 784 1.32 16.82 12.00
C THR A 784 0.61 18.18 12.06
N ARG A 785 0.61 18.80 13.24
CA ARG A 785 0.07 20.15 13.46
C ARG A 785 0.72 21.23 12.58
N ALA A 786 2.02 21.11 12.30
CA ALA A 786 2.71 22.02 11.37
C ALA A 786 2.22 21.85 9.93
N GLU A 787 2.05 20.60 9.51
CA GLU A 787 1.66 20.26 8.15
C GLU A 787 0.23 20.70 7.83
N ILE A 788 -0.71 20.41 8.73
CA ILE A 788 -2.07 20.88 8.55
C ILE A 788 -2.14 22.40 8.56
N SER A 789 -1.33 23.08 9.37
CA SER A 789 -1.27 24.56 9.39
C SER A 789 -0.81 25.12 8.05
N ALA A 790 0.22 24.52 7.45
CA ALA A 790 0.70 24.93 6.14
C ALA A 790 -0.36 24.70 5.04
N ILE A 791 -0.96 23.51 5.00
CA ILE A 791 -1.99 23.14 4.01
C ILE A 791 -3.25 23.99 4.18
N LEU A 792 -3.71 24.20 5.40
CA LEU A 792 -4.88 25.01 5.71
C LEU A 792 -4.66 26.47 5.29
N TYR A 793 -3.49 27.04 5.61
CA TYR A 793 -3.17 28.41 5.19
C TYR A 793 -3.12 28.53 3.67
N GLN A 794 -2.45 27.60 2.97
CA GLN A 794 -2.45 27.62 1.51
C GLN A 794 -3.86 27.42 0.92
N THR A 795 -4.75 26.70 1.61
CA THR A 795 -6.16 26.61 1.20
C THR A 795 -6.87 27.96 1.29
N LEU A 796 -6.59 28.77 2.33
CA LEU A 796 -7.09 30.14 2.44
C LEU A 796 -6.56 31.03 1.32
N VAL A 797 -5.28 30.90 0.98
CA VAL A 797 -4.67 31.62 -0.17
C VAL A 797 -5.35 31.21 -1.48
N ALA A 798 -5.49 29.91 -1.73
CA ALA A 798 -6.11 29.37 -2.95
C ALA A 798 -7.60 29.71 -3.10
N THR A 799 -8.25 30.17 -2.03
CA THR A 799 -9.64 30.62 -2.02
C THR A 799 -9.80 32.14 -1.88
N GLY A 800 -8.70 32.90 -1.96
CA GLY A 800 -8.71 34.38 -1.92
C GLY A 800 -8.98 34.97 -0.53
N ARG A 801 -8.74 34.20 0.54
CA ARG A 801 -9.00 34.58 1.94
C ARG A 801 -7.74 34.92 2.73
N ALA A 802 -6.55 34.73 2.16
CA ALA A 802 -5.27 35.05 2.77
C ALA A 802 -4.23 35.50 1.72
N GLU A 803 -3.22 36.23 2.16
CA GLU A 803 -2.07 36.63 1.34
C GLU A 803 -1.10 35.46 1.10
N ALA A 804 -0.44 35.45 -0.05
CA ALA A 804 0.53 34.42 -0.37
C ALA A 804 1.79 34.53 0.51
N ILE A 805 2.28 33.38 1.00
CA ILE A 805 3.57 33.24 1.68
C ILE A 805 4.60 32.71 0.69
N ASN A 806 5.81 33.27 0.71
CA ASN A 806 6.92 32.73 -0.07
C ASN A 806 7.63 31.61 0.72
N SER A 807 7.34 30.36 0.38
CA SER A 807 7.97 29.21 1.01
C SER A 807 8.60 28.29 -0.04
N PRO A 808 9.84 27.81 0.18
CA PRO A 808 10.48 26.87 -0.71
C PRO A 808 9.92 25.44 -0.58
N TYR A 809 8.81 25.26 0.14
CA TYR A 809 8.16 23.97 0.34
C TYR A 809 6.79 23.88 -0.33
N ILE A 810 6.24 25.01 -0.82
CA ILE A 810 5.01 25.04 -1.61
C ILE A 810 5.30 24.39 -2.97
N VAL A 811 4.46 23.44 -3.36
CA VAL A 811 4.53 22.74 -4.65
C VAL A 811 3.93 23.61 -5.74
#